data_AF-R7GV78-F1
#
_entry.id   AF-R7GV78-F1
#
_cell.length_a   1.000
_cell.length_b   1.000
_cell.length_c   1.000
_cell.angle_alpha   90.00
_cell.angle_beta   90.00
_cell.angle_gamma   90.00
#
_symmetry.space_group_name_H-M   'P 1'
#
loop_
_entity.id
_entity.type
_entity.pdbx_description
1 polymer ?
#
loop_
_entity_poly.entity_id
_entity_poly.type
_entity_poly.pdbx_seq_one_letter_code
_entity_poly.pdbx_strand_id
1 'polypeptide(L)'
;MISTENIVFRTEQEEAINFTVTTLKRSRKVLWNAKMRFGKTLCAIEAAHRLGYRRTLVLTHRPAVRQEWFDSIEKLQLEGWLYGSKTTSAMPEEERKRRGASFAELEDIAKDPATHYVYFASMQDLRSSKRVNQQKGIVKNDDVFSAKWDFLIVDEAHEGITTRLGNDVIAELQKRRSLRTLYLSGTPYSIRQTFDTTDVYNWDYCMEQRAKEQWDISNSGAANPYANMARMNIVTYNLRNTFAPYFLTDNEGFNFSEFFRVDEAQMCFVHEADVRKFVNLLATTPLYPFADEAMGQSLCHTLWYVPGVNAAHCLAQILAEPTVDNPFRNYKVVNVAGDSVSSQTSPLEEVRTAISTNERTITLSCGRLTTGVSVPEWTAVFMLAGSADTGCAHYFQTIFRCQSPYREGIKAECYTFDFSPTRTLTAIDQYISNNLASTEHEARVQKLTEFLHYCPTIVIDGGKRNRMDTDTFIRNINTSYSTSLIRNGFHGDCLYTDLNNLGKNDLRLLDEVAEAMANAVLEERRQRNNDIQSAKKQTKKVKDKTAEDAAKQNDIPNTQARENAGITRLTPRQRAIAILSQISTRFPIMIYGTVDNIEGLTIDSFLRNIDAESWRHFMPRGITMQLFKRLKHLYREDIFVATAKAIVARLRHADTLLPDSRIAEIASILSDFSYPDRETILTPWNVVNRHLSDTLGGYCFFDDKFTKPLAQPRFVYNEGVTNRTLMNPNAQILDICSKTGLYSLYVAYSLYKVRSSQSQGLFDMLSDQESCSMWKEIVEHNIFAVCKTAMAASITRRTLVGFDSNVRPNILTIPDLNSQVIVYKAKLASTISDPQNYPNLSTNQQMKFDAIIGNPPYQMNIGEKKDNYGIPLYNQFVDIARQMRPQFITMITPSRWFTGGRGLDQFRQSMLGDTHIRAIFDYVDSKDCFPTVDISGGVSYFLWDAKHKTTCQFTNHFGGNANTLPRKLDEFNIFVRNNGALSLIHKVKAMSKTMLNAQISPQTPFGFVSTYRGTAQPDSDPTAVMLKSSGEPSYVLRDDIKKNQQWVDLHKVIFSKATCEHAGTPDRNGQYRVLSALAILQPQCVCTQSYLVAGAYPTAQEAENLLTYLKTKFVRYLILQTITSQDLSPEKFMFVPLQNFTAASDINWSAAIEEIDSQLYEKYGVDEAERSLIENTIKEM
;
A
#
# COMPACT_ATOMS: atom_id res chain seq x y z
N MET A 1 38.71 -22.69 40.92
CA MET A 1 40.12 -22.57 40.46
C MET A 1 40.10 -21.71 39.21
N ILE A 2 40.64 -20.49 39.28
CA ILE A 2 40.74 -19.58 38.13
C ILE A 2 42.12 -19.81 37.51
N SER A 3 42.15 -20.20 36.24
CA SER A 3 43.39 -20.40 35.46
C SER A 3 44.18 -19.09 35.41
N THR A 4 45.48 -19.19 35.68
CA THR A 4 46.49 -18.11 35.63
C THR A 4 47.08 -17.91 34.22
N GLU A 5 46.37 -18.32 33.16
CA GLU A 5 46.84 -18.15 31.78
C GLU A 5 46.49 -16.76 31.23
N ASN A 6 47.50 -16.02 30.77
CA ASN A 6 47.33 -14.78 30.00
C ASN A 6 46.44 -15.04 28.77
N ILE A 7 45.44 -14.19 28.53
CA ILE A 7 44.58 -14.31 27.34
C ILE A 7 45.40 -14.03 26.08
N VAL A 8 45.46 -15.01 25.17
CA VAL A 8 46.02 -14.84 23.83
C VAL A 8 44.89 -14.53 22.86
N PHE A 9 44.90 -13.33 22.27
CA PHE A 9 43.95 -12.94 21.23
C PHE A 9 44.29 -13.65 19.91
N ARG A 10 43.25 -14.11 19.20
CA ARG A 10 43.38 -14.64 17.85
C ARG A 10 43.71 -13.53 16.85
N THR A 11 44.24 -13.89 15.69
CA THR A 11 44.70 -12.93 14.67
C THR A 11 43.65 -11.88 14.32
N GLU A 12 42.41 -12.29 14.08
CA GLU A 12 41.29 -11.41 13.76
C GLU A 12 40.87 -10.51 14.94
N GLN A 13 41.01 -11.00 16.17
CA GLN A 13 40.70 -10.23 17.37
C GLN A 13 41.73 -9.12 17.55
N GLU A 14 43.01 -9.45 17.35
CA GLU A 14 44.13 -8.52 17.38
C GLU A 14 44.01 -7.47 16.25
N GLU A 15 43.63 -7.88 15.03
CA GLU A 15 43.31 -6.99 13.92
C GLU A 15 42.17 -6.03 14.25
N ALA A 16 41.07 -6.51 14.85
CA ALA A 16 39.93 -5.67 15.22
C ALA A 16 40.30 -4.63 16.28
N ILE A 17 41.11 -5.01 17.27
CA ILE A 17 41.65 -4.12 18.30
C ILE A 17 42.51 -3.05 17.64
N ASN A 18 43.50 -3.44 16.82
CA ASN A 18 44.42 -2.51 16.16
C ASN A 18 43.72 -1.59 15.15
N PHE A 19 42.73 -2.11 14.42
CA PHE A 19 41.86 -1.33 13.55
C PHE A 19 41.11 -0.25 14.32
N THR A 20 40.60 -0.59 15.50
CA THR A 20 39.85 0.34 16.36
C THR A 20 40.76 1.41 16.95
N VAL A 21 41.92 1.01 17.49
CA VAL A 21 42.93 1.92 18.03
C VAL A 21 43.38 2.94 16.98
N THR A 22 43.60 2.47 15.75
CA THR A 22 44.04 3.33 14.64
C THR A 22 42.91 4.22 14.13
N THR A 23 41.72 3.66 13.94
CA THR A 23 40.59 4.40 13.37
C THR A 23 40.06 5.47 14.33
N LEU A 24 40.03 5.23 15.64
CA LEU A 24 39.56 6.24 16.61
C LEU A 24 40.49 7.45 16.78
N LYS A 25 41.73 7.38 16.26
CA LYS A 25 42.63 8.53 16.13
C LYS A 25 42.19 9.48 15.01
N ARG A 26 41.60 8.97 13.93
CA ARG A 26 41.14 9.76 12.77
C ARG A 26 39.63 10.01 12.72
N SER A 27 38.83 9.06 13.18
CA SER A 27 37.36 9.07 13.18
C SER A 27 36.82 9.08 14.60
N ARG A 28 35.62 9.61 14.79
CA ARG A 28 34.97 9.63 16.10
C ARG A 28 34.23 8.34 16.44
N LYS A 29 34.02 7.47 15.45
CA LYS A 29 33.22 6.26 15.58
C LYS A 29 33.81 5.10 14.79
N VAL A 30 33.61 3.88 15.28
CA VAL A 30 33.97 2.62 14.62
C VAL A 30 32.79 1.66 14.74
N LEU A 31 32.54 0.88 13.68
CA LEU A 31 31.58 -0.21 13.70
C LEU A 31 32.29 -1.55 13.55
N TRP A 32 31.99 -2.50 14.43
CA TRP A 32 32.32 -3.90 14.24
C TRP A 32 31.09 -4.64 13.72
N ASN A 33 31.18 -5.11 12.48
CA ASN A 33 30.34 -6.15 11.91
C ASN A 33 31.04 -7.50 12.16
N ALA A 34 31.02 -7.96 13.41
CA ALA A 34 31.70 -9.18 13.81
C ALA A 34 30.68 -10.18 14.30
N LYS A 35 30.71 -11.39 13.74
CA LYS A 35 29.82 -12.51 14.07
C LYS A 35 29.68 -12.72 15.59
N MET A 36 28.56 -13.30 15.99
CA MET A 36 28.37 -13.79 17.36
C MET A 36 29.52 -14.73 17.77
N ARG A 37 29.90 -14.69 19.05
CA ARG A 37 31.03 -15.48 19.61
C ARG A 37 32.43 -15.11 19.11
N PHE A 38 32.58 -13.99 18.41
CA PHE A 38 33.88 -13.38 18.10
C PHE A 38 34.72 -13.03 19.35
N GLY A 39 34.10 -12.84 20.52
CA GLY A 39 34.79 -12.33 21.71
C GLY A 39 34.80 -10.80 21.80
N LYS A 40 33.74 -10.16 21.29
CA LYS A 40 33.62 -8.69 21.17
C LYS A 40 33.86 -7.96 22.50
N THR A 41 33.33 -8.50 23.60
CA THR A 41 33.42 -7.93 24.95
C THR A 41 34.88 -7.76 25.40
N LEU A 42 35.65 -8.86 25.38
CA LEU A 42 37.08 -8.86 25.73
C LEU A 42 37.88 -7.91 24.83
N CYS A 43 37.69 -8.00 23.52
CA CYS A 43 38.44 -7.19 22.56
C CYS A 43 38.10 -5.68 22.68
N ALA A 44 36.85 -5.33 23.01
CA ALA A 44 36.46 -3.94 23.18
C ALA A 44 37.04 -3.31 24.46
N ILE A 45 37.15 -4.09 25.55
CA ILE A 45 37.84 -3.64 26.78
C ILE A 45 39.34 -3.48 26.51
N GLU A 46 39.97 -4.43 25.82
CA GLU A 46 41.37 -4.34 25.45
C GLU A 46 41.66 -3.13 24.54
N ALA A 47 40.76 -2.82 23.59
CA ALA A 47 40.86 -1.61 22.79
C ALA A 47 40.80 -0.33 23.65
N ALA A 48 39.95 -0.30 24.68
CA ALA A 48 39.89 0.82 25.63
C ALA A 48 41.18 0.95 26.45
N HIS A 49 41.75 -0.19 26.86
CA HIS A 49 43.03 -0.29 27.55
C HIS A 49 44.19 0.26 26.71
N ARG A 50 44.36 -0.20 25.46
CA ARG A 50 45.42 0.29 24.55
C ARG A 50 45.27 1.76 24.16
N LEU A 51 44.07 2.32 24.25
CA LEU A 51 43.81 3.75 24.04
C LEU A 51 44.02 4.59 25.30
N GLY A 52 44.26 3.97 26.46
CA GLY A 52 44.44 4.66 27.74
C GLY A 52 43.18 5.37 28.23
N TYR A 53 41.99 4.94 27.80
CA TYR A 53 40.74 5.58 28.20
C TYR A 53 40.38 5.26 29.65
N ARG A 54 40.02 6.28 30.43
CA ARG A 54 39.78 6.16 31.87
C ARG A 54 38.32 5.89 32.18
N ARG A 55 37.42 6.56 31.47
CA ARG A 55 35.96 6.46 31.67
C ARG A 55 35.31 5.81 30.47
N THR A 56 34.94 4.53 30.60
CA THR A 56 34.24 3.78 29.55
C THR A 56 32.79 3.53 29.93
N LEU A 57 31.85 3.93 29.07
CA LEU A 57 30.42 3.65 29.20
C LEU A 57 30.01 2.53 28.26
N VAL A 58 29.46 1.44 28.79
CA VAL A 58 28.84 0.37 28.01
C VAL A 58 27.33 0.56 28.01
N LEU A 59 26.75 0.68 26.83
CA LEU A 59 25.33 0.93 26.61
C LEU A 59 24.71 -0.24 25.85
N THR A 60 23.71 -0.90 26.43
CA THR A 60 23.05 -2.06 25.79
C THR A 60 21.53 -2.04 25.98
N HIS A 61 20.83 -2.71 25.07
CA HIS A 61 19.41 -3.01 25.15
C HIS A 61 19.08 -4.24 25.99
N ARG A 62 20.08 -5.05 26.31
CA ARG A 62 19.91 -6.36 26.95
C ARG A 62 20.60 -6.36 28.32
N PRO A 63 19.93 -5.98 29.42
CA PRO A 63 20.55 -5.93 30.75
C PRO A 63 21.18 -7.26 31.20
N ALA A 64 20.75 -8.39 30.65
CA ALA A 64 21.27 -9.72 30.97
C ALA A 64 22.74 -9.93 30.58
N VAL A 65 23.29 -9.18 29.61
CA VAL A 65 24.70 -9.33 29.19
C VAL A 65 25.70 -8.71 30.18
N ARG A 66 25.21 -8.03 31.22
CA ARG A 66 26.03 -7.33 32.21
C ARG A 66 27.13 -8.21 32.79
N GLN A 67 26.77 -9.42 33.21
CA GLN A 67 27.70 -10.35 33.83
C GLN A 67 28.85 -10.73 32.87
N GLU A 68 28.57 -10.88 31.58
CA GLU A 68 29.59 -11.20 30.57
C GLU A 68 30.65 -10.08 30.45
N TRP A 69 30.25 -8.82 30.59
CA TRP A 69 31.17 -7.68 30.63
C TRP A 69 32.04 -7.68 31.89
N PHE A 70 31.45 -7.95 33.05
CA PHE A 70 32.19 -8.04 34.31
C PHE A 70 33.23 -9.17 34.28
N ASP A 71 32.80 -10.38 33.91
CA ASP A 71 33.66 -11.55 33.77
C ASP A 71 34.81 -11.29 32.77
N SER A 72 34.58 -10.47 31.75
CA SER A 72 35.61 -10.13 30.76
C SER A 72 36.71 -9.24 31.35
N ILE A 73 36.36 -8.29 32.24
CA ILE A 73 37.34 -7.45 32.95
C ILE A 73 38.16 -8.30 33.91
N GLU A 74 37.51 -9.16 34.69
CA GLU A 74 38.20 -10.08 35.61
C GLU A 74 39.17 -11.00 34.88
N LYS A 75 38.77 -11.55 33.72
CA LYS A 75 39.62 -12.42 32.91
C LYS A 75 40.84 -11.71 32.32
N LEU A 76 40.74 -10.43 32.00
CA LEU A 76 41.87 -9.65 31.47
C LEU A 76 42.88 -9.25 32.55
N GLN A 77 42.52 -9.33 33.83
CA GLN A 77 43.39 -9.01 34.98
C GLN A 77 44.06 -7.63 34.87
N LEU A 78 43.35 -6.63 34.35
CA LEU A 78 43.89 -5.27 34.16
C LEU A 78 44.00 -4.55 35.50
N GLU A 79 45.22 -4.20 35.91
CA GLU A 79 45.47 -3.44 37.15
C GLU A 79 44.77 -2.07 37.10
N GLY A 80 44.08 -1.70 38.19
CA GLY A 80 43.41 -0.39 38.31
C GLY A 80 42.11 -0.25 37.53
N TRP A 81 41.60 -1.33 36.90
CA TRP A 81 40.31 -1.33 36.21
C TRP A 81 39.16 -1.77 37.12
N LEU A 82 38.18 -0.89 37.29
CA LEU A 82 36.98 -1.13 38.07
C LEU A 82 35.74 -1.33 37.20
N TYR A 83 34.73 -1.98 37.78
CA TYR A 83 33.45 -2.18 37.14
C TYR A 83 32.30 -1.67 38.00
N GLY A 84 31.30 -1.09 37.35
CA GLY A 84 30.08 -0.69 38.04
C GLY A 84 28.84 -0.67 37.17
N SER A 85 27.70 -0.68 37.83
CA SER A 85 26.38 -0.56 37.22
C SER A 85 25.39 0.03 38.23
N LYS A 86 24.15 0.26 37.79
CA LYS A 86 23.12 0.81 38.66
C LYS A 86 22.75 -0.16 39.80
N THR A 87 23.01 0.27 41.02
CA THR A 87 22.68 -0.40 42.29
C THR A 87 21.70 0.45 43.10
N THR A 88 20.87 -0.18 43.94
CA THR A 88 19.97 0.51 44.87
C THR A 88 20.13 -0.08 46.27
N SER A 89 19.98 0.74 47.31
CA SER A 89 20.08 0.30 48.71
C SER A 89 19.05 -0.78 49.11
N ALA A 90 17.97 -0.92 48.35
CA ALA A 90 16.96 -1.97 48.54
C ALA A 90 17.35 -3.36 47.99
N MET A 91 18.49 -3.48 47.28
CA MET A 91 18.93 -4.76 46.71
C MET A 91 19.66 -5.62 47.74
N PRO A 92 19.49 -6.95 47.73
CA PRO A 92 20.27 -7.88 48.55
C PRO A 92 21.78 -7.70 48.33
N GLU A 93 22.57 -7.89 49.38
CA GLU A 93 24.03 -7.66 49.35
C GLU A 93 24.76 -8.52 48.31
N GLU A 94 24.31 -9.76 48.13
CA GLU A 94 24.82 -10.67 47.08
C GLU A 94 24.51 -10.15 45.66
N GLU A 95 23.34 -9.54 45.43
CA GLU A 95 23.00 -8.93 44.14
C GLU A 95 23.79 -7.63 43.91
N ARG A 96 24.04 -6.87 44.97
CA ARG A 96 24.86 -5.65 44.93
C ARG A 96 26.30 -5.97 44.53
N LYS A 97 26.90 -7.03 45.10
CA LYS A 97 28.24 -7.51 44.68
C LYS A 97 28.28 -7.90 43.20
N ARG A 98 27.27 -8.61 42.69
CA ARG A 98 27.17 -8.98 41.26
C ARG A 98 27.00 -7.79 40.31
N ARG A 99 26.69 -6.59 40.82
CA ARG A 99 26.47 -5.37 40.02
C ARG A 99 27.67 -4.41 40.03
N GLY A 100 28.72 -4.69 40.80
CA GLY A 100 29.88 -3.81 40.96
C GLY A 100 29.56 -2.53 41.73
N ALA A 101 30.46 -1.55 41.63
CA ALA A 101 30.31 -0.26 42.30
C ALA A 101 29.20 0.60 41.66
N SER A 102 28.58 1.47 42.46
CA SER A 102 27.66 2.49 41.97
C SER A 102 28.43 3.57 41.17
N PHE A 103 27.70 4.32 40.34
CA PHE A 103 28.32 5.41 39.56
C PHE A 103 29.02 6.46 40.44
N ALA A 104 28.42 6.80 41.59
CA ALA A 104 28.99 7.78 42.51
C ALA A 104 30.29 7.29 43.18
N GLU A 105 30.34 6.01 43.57
CA GLU A 105 31.55 5.39 44.12
C GLU A 105 32.68 5.36 43.08
N LEU A 106 32.37 4.98 41.83
CA LEU A 106 33.35 4.98 40.75
C LEU A 106 33.89 6.37 40.46
N GLU A 107 33.05 7.40 40.41
CA GLU A 107 33.51 8.78 40.19
C GLU A 107 34.32 9.34 41.37
N ASP A 108 34.04 8.89 42.59
CA ASP A 108 34.84 9.26 43.77
C ASP A 108 36.24 8.63 43.70
N ILE A 109 36.33 7.34 43.38
CA ILE A 109 37.60 6.62 43.22
C ILE A 109 38.37 7.17 42.00
N ALA A 110 37.68 7.50 40.90
CA ALA A 110 38.28 8.05 39.68
C ALA A 110 38.87 9.47 39.83
N LYS A 111 38.84 10.05 41.04
CA LYS A 111 39.69 11.19 41.42
C LYS A 111 41.18 10.81 41.33
N ASP A 112 41.53 9.55 41.59
CA ASP A 112 42.85 9.01 41.33
C ASP A 112 43.09 8.90 39.80
N PRO A 113 44.10 9.60 39.24
CA PRO A 113 44.48 9.51 37.83
C PRO A 113 44.75 8.10 37.32
N ALA A 114 45.21 7.18 38.17
CA ALA A 114 45.54 5.80 37.81
C ALA A 114 44.31 4.88 37.71
N THR A 115 43.14 5.32 38.18
CA THR A 115 41.91 4.52 38.12
C THR A 115 41.28 4.61 36.73
N HIS A 116 40.96 3.43 36.19
CA HIS A 116 40.14 3.20 35.01
C HIS A 116 38.84 2.51 35.43
N TYR A 117 37.72 2.82 34.78
CA TYR A 117 36.49 2.07 35.04
C TYR A 117 35.59 1.90 33.82
N VAL A 118 34.85 0.80 33.86
CA VAL A 118 33.77 0.48 32.93
C VAL A 118 32.44 0.56 33.67
N TYR A 119 31.57 1.46 33.23
CA TYR A 119 30.22 1.59 33.78
C TYR A 119 29.19 1.05 32.79
N PHE A 120 28.32 0.17 33.27
CA PHE A 120 27.28 -0.45 32.47
C PHE A 120 25.92 0.22 32.67
N ALA A 121 25.34 0.74 31.59
CA ALA A 121 24.04 1.38 31.59
C ALA A 121 23.07 0.69 30.61
N SER A 122 21.81 0.55 31.03
CA SER A 122 20.74 0.10 30.15
C SER A 122 20.23 1.26 29.30
N MET A 123 20.08 1.05 28.00
CA MET A 123 19.48 2.03 27.11
C MET A 123 18.04 2.37 27.52
N GLN A 124 17.25 1.38 27.99
CA GLN A 124 15.87 1.63 28.42
C GLN A 124 15.81 2.60 29.61
N ASP A 125 16.78 2.49 30.53
CA ASP A 125 16.87 3.38 31.69
C ASP A 125 17.29 4.80 31.28
N LEU A 126 18.26 4.94 30.37
CA LEU A 126 18.70 6.26 29.89
C LEU A 126 17.63 6.99 29.07
N ARG A 127 16.86 6.27 28.23
CA ARG A 127 15.80 6.86 27.38
C ARG A 127 14.65 7.49 28.16
N SER A 128 14.42 7.02 29.39
CA SER A 128 13.38 7.55 30.26
C SER A 128 13.86 8.73 31.11
N SER A 129 15.10 9.19 30.93
CA SER A 129 15.59 10.44 31.52
C SER A 129 14.95 11.67 30.87
N LYS A 130 14.68 12.69 31.68
CA LYS A 130 14.17 14.00 31.24
C LYS A 130 15.14 14.73 30.29
N ARG A 131 16.44 14.41 30.30
CA ARG A 131 17.41 14.93 29.32
C ARG A 131 17.14 14.47 27.89
N VAL A 132 16.54 13.29 27.74
CA VAL A 132 16.28 12.66 26.44
C VAL A 132 14.80 12.78 26.08
N ASN A 133 13.91 12.39 26.99
CA ASN A 133 12.46 12.47 26.79
C ASN A 133 11.89 13.66 27.55
N GLN A 134 11.95 14.85 26.95
CA GLN A 134 11.53 16.09 27.62
C GLN A 134 10.05 16.11 28.04
N GLN A 135 9.18 15.38 27.33
CA GLN A 135 7.72 15.38 27.56
C GLN A 135 7.24 14.35 28.59
N LYS A 136 7.82 13.14 28.59
CA LYS A 136 7.40 12.02 29.47
C LYS A 136 8.52 11.46 30.35
N GLY A 137 9.70 12.08 30.33
CA GLY A 137 10.88 11.62 31.06
C GLY A 137 10.88 12.03 32.53
N ILE A 138 11.58 11.25 33.33
CA ILE A 138 11.74 11.43 34.77
C ILE A 138 13.13 12.03 35.02
N VAL A 139 13.29 12.88 36.03
CA VAL A 139 14.60 13.41 36.44
C VAL A 139 15.43 12.27 37.03
N LYS A 140 16.37 11.75 36.24
CA LYS A 140 17.28 10.66 36.62
C LYS A 140 18.47 10.59 35.66
N ASN A 141 19.54 9.93 36.11
CA ASN A 141 20.75 9.66 35.34
C ASN A 141 21.48 10.94 34.85
N ASP A 142 21.22 12.10 35.47
CA ASP A 142 21.85 13.39 35.12
C ASP A 142 23.36 13.37 35.33
N ASP A 143 23.80 12.66 36.36
CA ASP A 143 25.19 12.33 36.68
C ASP A 143 25.86 11.57 35.54
N VAL A 144 25.24 10.48 35.07
CA VAL A 144 25.73 9.66 33.95
C VAL A 144 25.85 10.48 32.66
N PHE A 145 24.86 11.33 32.34
CA PHE A 145 24.94 12.21 31.16
C PHE A 145 25.95 13.35 31.31
N SER A 146 26.28 13.76 32.55
CA SER A 146 27.23 14.87 32.81
C SER A 146 28.67 14.40 32.96
N ALA A 147 28.90 13.10 33.10
CA ALA A 147 30.21 12.48 33.26
C ALA A 147 31.11 12.63 32.03
N LYS A 148 32.42 12.80 32.25
CA LYS A 148 33.43 13.03 31.19
C LYS A 148 33.88 11.72 30.55
N TRP A 149 32.95 11.03 29.89
CA TRP A 149 33.24 9.79 29.16
C TRP A 149 34.30 10.00 28.09
N ASP A 150 35.30 9.12 28.08
CA ASP A 150 36.32 9.04 27.04
C ASP A 150 35.84 8.13 25.91
N PHE A 151 35.20 7.01 26.30
CA PHE A 151 34.80 5.95 25.39
C PHE A 151 33.36 5.49 25.65
N LEU A 152 32.58 5.39 24.57
CA LEU A 152 31.24 4.83 24.57
C LEU A 152 31.25 3.54 23.74
N ILE A 153 30.88 2.43 24.35
CA ILE A 153 30.64 1.18 23.66
C ILE A 153 29.12 0.98 23.58
N VAL A 154 28.60 0.88 22.35
CA VAL A 154 27.20 0.56 22.10
C VAL A 154 27.10 -0.89 21.68
N ASP A 155 26.62 -1.73 22.59
CA ASP A 155 26.43 -3.16 22.39
C ASP A 155 25.05 -3.45 21.77
N GLU A 156 24.97 -4.50 20.96
CA GLU A 156 23.83 -4.83 20.11
C GLU A 156 23.26 -3.61 19.37
N ALA A 157 24.17 -2.87 18.72
CA ALA A 157 23.89 -1.55 18.14
C ALA A 157 22.70 -1.52 17.16
N HIS A 158 22.36 -2.66 16.54
CA HIS A 158 21.25 -2.78 15.60
C HIS A 158 19.86 -2.77 16.27
N GLU A 159 19.73 -3.10 17.56
CA GLU A 159 18.43 -3.18 18.28
C GLU A 159 17.94 -1.82 18.81
N GLY A 160 18.79 -0.78 18.76
CA GLY A 160 18.59 0.42 19.54
C GLY A 160 18.57 1.74 18.80
N ILE A 161 19.53 1.91 17.89
CA ILE A 161 19.88 3.22 17.33
C ILE A 161 18.84 3.68 16.31
N THR A 162 18.04 2.78 15.75
CA THR A 162 17.00 3.12 14.77
C THR A 162 15.81 3.87 15.36
N THR A 163 15.61 3.80 16.68
CA THR A 163 14.50 4.49 17.35
C THR A 163 14.87 5.94 17.70
N ARG A 164 13.92 6.88 17.60
CA ARG A 164 14.14 8.30 17.93
C ARG A 164 14.78 8.50 19.30
N LEU A 165 14.17 7.93 20.35
CA LEU A 165 14.69 8.04 21.73
C LEU A 165 16.08 7.40 21.88
N GLY A 166 16.40 6.37 21.08
CA GLY A 166 17.73 5.76 21.05
C GLY A 166 18.80 6.68 20.49
N ASN A 167 18.50 7.27 19.32
CA ASN A 167 19.35 8.30 18.73
C ASN A 167 19.53 9.48 19.69
N ASP A 168 18.47 9.91 20.37
CA ASP A 168 18.53 11.04 21.29
C ASP A 168 19.44 10.76 22.51
N VAL A 169 19.46 9.53 23.06
CA VAL A 169 20.43 9.15 24.13
C VAL A 169 21.87 9.28 23.62
N ILE A 170 22.16 8.72 22.46
CA ILE A 170 23.52 8.71 21.90
C ILE A 170 23.94 10.14 21.53
N ALA A 171 23.04 10.92 20.93
CA ALA A 171 23.27 12.32 20.61
C ALA A 171 23.55 13.17 21.86
N GLU A 172 22.80 12.94 22.95
CA GLU A 172 23.01 13.63 24.22
C GLU A 172 24.42 13.34 24.78
N LEU A 173 24.85 12.08 24.78
CA LEU A 173 26.19 11.68 25.21
C LEU A 173 27.29 12.26 24.28
N GLN A 174 27.04 12.29 22.97
CA GLN A 174 27.98 12.74 21.95
C GLN A 174 28.07 14.26 21.79
N LYS A 175 27.28 15.06 22.53
CA LYS A 175 27.42 16.53 22.61
C LYS A 175 28.86 16.92 22.96
N ARG A 176 29.55 16.10 23.75
CA ARG A 176 30.99 16.24 24.01
C ARG A 176 31.79 15.74 22.82
N ARG A 177 32.49 16.67 22.16
CA ARG A 177 33.29 16.36 20.95
C ARG A 177 34.48 15.41 21.21
N SER A 178 34.95 15.30 22.45
CA SER A 178 36.02 14.40 22.85
C SER A 178 35.61 12.93 22.85
N LEU A 179 34.34 12.61 23.12
CA LEU A 179 33.85 11.24 23.20
C LEU A 179 34.07 10.47 21.89
N ARG A 180 34.65 9.28 22.00
CA ARG A 180 34.82 8.29 20.93
C ARG A 180 33.83 7.14 21.12
N THR A 181 33.34 6.55 20.02
CA THR A 181 32.29 5.53 20.10
C THR A 181 32.62 4.27 19.30
N LEU A 182 32.54 3.10 19.93
CA LEU A 182 32.61 1.80 19.29
C LEU A 182 31.22 1.15 19.27
N TYR A 183 30.75 0.77 18.09
CA TYR A 183 29.48 0.08 17.90
C TYR A 183 29.74 -1.40 17.64
N LEU A 184 29.14 -2.26 18.45
CA LEU A 184 29.29 -3.71 18.37
C LEU A 184 27.99 -4.32 17.83
N SER A 185 28.10 -5.10 16.75
CA SER A 185 26.93 -5.81 16.20
C SER A 185 27.35 -7.09 15.46
N GLY A 186 26.58 -8.16 15.63
CA GLY A 186 26.68 -9.35 14.77
C GLY A 186 25.84 -9.26 13.49
N THR A 187 24.93 -8.29 13.42
CA THR A 187 23.95 -8.13 12.34
C THR A 187 23.64 -6.64 12.14
N PRO A 188 24.62 -5.79 11.73
CA PRO A 188 24.48 -4.33 11.66
C PRO A 188 23.62 -3.83 10.48
N TYR A 189 22.74 -4.66 9.93
CA TYR A 189 22.00 -4.41 8.69
C TYR A 189 21.32 -3.04 8.66
N SER A 190 20.76 -2.59 9.77
CA SER A 190 20.03 -1.32 9.87
C SER A 190 20.91 -0.08 10.07
N ILE A 191 22.16 -0.23 10.51
CA ILE A 191 23.04 0.87 10.94
C ILE A 191 24.32 1.00 10.12
N ARG A 192 24.69 0.00 9.31
CA ARG A 192 25.95 -0.04 8.54
C ARG A 192 26.16 1.20 7.67
N GLN A 193 25.11 1.65 6.98
CA GLN A 193 25.11 2.87 6.16
C GLN A 193 25.46 4.18 6.90
N THR A 194 25.36 4.19 8.23
CA THR A 194 25.72 5.38 9.02
C THR A 194 27.24 5.52 9.22
N PHE A 195 28.04 4.56 8.73
CA PHE A 195 29.49 4.52 8.83
C PHE A 195 30.13 4.56 7.45
N ASP A 196 31.27 5.25 7.34
CA ASP A 196 32.11 5.14 6.15
C ASP A 196 32.72 3.74 6.10
N THR A 197 32.89 3.15 4.90
CA THR A 197 33.42 1.78 4.74
C THR A 197 34.79 1.60 5.39
N THR A 198 35.60 2.67 5.43
CA THR A 198 36.90 2.71 6.10
C THR A 198 36.81 2.59 7.62
N ASP A 199 35.63 2.78 8.22
CA ASP A 199 35.40 2.80 9.66
C ASP A 199 34.66 1.54 10.15
N VAL A 200 34.50 0.54 9.26
CA VAL A 200 33.82 -0.73 9.54
C VAL A 200 34.82 -1.88 9.51
N TYR A 201 34.96 -2.60 10.63
CA TYR A 201 35.65 -3.89 10.68
C TYR A 201 34.64 -5.02 10.41
N ASN A 202 34.93 -5.92 9.46
CA ASN A 202 34.03 -7.03 9.10
C ASN A 202 34.69 -8.38 9.42
N TRP A 203 33.95 -9.25 10.12
CA TRP A 203 34.32 -10.64 10.37
C TRP A 203 33.07 -11.52 10.41
N ASP A 204 32.87 -12.33 9.37
CA ASP A 204 31.67 -13.16 9.21
C ASP A 204 31.93 -14.67 9.42
N TYR A 205 30.89 -15.51 9.30
CA TYR A 205 31.00 -16.97 9.46
C TYR A 205 31.98 -17.62 8.48
N CYS A 206 31.99 -17.20 7.22
CA CYS A 206 32.88 -17.78 6.22
C CYS A 206 34.34 -17.46 6.54
N MET A 207 34.63 -16.24 6.98
CA MET A 207 35.97 -15.84 7.40
C MET A 207 36.47 -16.69 8.58
N GLU A 208 35.61 -16.97 9.58
CA GLU A 208 35.96 -17.84 10.71
C GLU A 208 36.28 -19.28 10.28
N GLN A 209 35.44 -19.87 9.42
CA GLN A 209 35.65 -21.25 8.97
C GLN A 209 36.84 -21.38 8.03
N ARG A 210 37.09 -20.37 7.19
CA ARG A 210 38.30 -20.27 6.38
C ARG A 210 39.54 -20.16 7.24
N ALA A 211 39.52 -19.32 8.28
CA ALA A 211 40.64 -19.20 9.22
C ALA A 211 40.90 -20.51 9.97
N LYS A 212 39.84 -21.23 10.36
CA LYS A 212 39.93 -22.56 10.96
C LYS A 212 40.65 -23.55 10.03
N GLU A 213 40.21 -23.65 8.78
CA GLU A 213 40.79 -24.52 7.76
C GLU A 213 42.24 -24.14 7.42
N GLN A 214 42.52 -22.85 7.20
CA GLN A 214 43.86 -22.36 6.89
C GLN A 214 44.84 -22.56 8.04
N TRP A 215 44.37 -22.50 9.29
CA TRP A 215 45.20 -22.79 10.45
C TRP A 215 45.69 -24.23 10.45
N ASP A 216 44.79 -25.19 10.18
CA ASP A 216 45.13 -26.62 10.11
C ASP A 216 46.17 -26.89 9.00
N ILE A 217 46.09 -26.14 7.89
CA ILE A 217 47.05 -26.24 6.79
C ILE A 217 48.41 -25.62 7.15
N SER A 218 48.42 -24.43 7.76
CA SER A 218 49.61 -23.59 7.91
C SER A 218 50.40 -23.87 9.19
N ASN A 219 49.77 -24.45 10.22
CA ASN A 219 50.34 -24.64 11.56
C ASN A 219 50.25 -26.10 12.01
N SER A 220 50.75 -27.01 11.16
CA SER A 220 50.75 -28.45 11.44
C SER A 220 51.43 -28.77 12.78
N GLY A 221 50.70 -29.43 13.69
CA GLY A 221 51.17 -29.81 15.02
C GLY A 221 50.85 -28.83 16.16
N ALA A 222 50.38 -27.61 15.86
CA ALA A 222 49.90 -26.67 16.89
C ALA A 222 48.38 -26.81 17.11
N ALA A 223 47.92 -26.60 18.35
CA ALA A 223 46.49 -26.63 18.66
C ALA A 223 45.75 -25.52 17.89
N ASN A 224 44.70 -25.89 17.15
CA ASN A 224 43.91 -24.94 16.37
C ASN A 224 43.04 -24.07 17.30
N PRO A 225 43.26 -22.73 17.36
CA PRO A 225 42.49 -21.84 18.23
C PRO A 225 41.01 -21.73 17.82
N TYR A 226 40.66 -22.19 16.63
CA TYR A 226 39.30 -22.28 16.10
C TYR A 226 38.69 -23.69 16.22
N ALA A 227 39.38 -24.67 16.83
CA ALA A 227 38.92 -26.07 16.90
C ALA A 227 37.47 -26.18 17.43
N ASN A 228 37.15 -25.41 18.48
CA ASN A 228 35.83 -25.39 19.13
C ASN A 228 34.76 -24.56 18.40
N MET A 229 35.07 -23.96 17.24
CA MET A 229 34.10 -23.28 16.39
C MET A 229 33.44 -24.29 15.45
N ALA A 230 32.31 -24.85 15.89
CA ALA A 230 31.57 -25.88 15.17
C ALA A 230 31.17 -25.42 13.77
N ARG A 231 31.29 -26.32 12.78
CA ARG A 231 30.72 -26.11 11.46
C ARG A 231 29.20 -26.19 11.53
N MET A 232 28.50 -25.26 10.88
CA MET A 232 27.04 -25.23 10.86
C MET A 232 26.48 -25.97 9.64
N ASN A 233 25.45 -26.78 9.88
CA ASN A 233 24.65 -27.42 8.84
C ASN A 233 23.21 -26.91 8.92
N ILE A 234 22.65 -26.47 7.79
CA ILE A 234 21.25 -26.05 7.69
C ILE A 234 20.50 -27.11 6.88
N VAL A 235 19.53 -27.75 7.51
CA VAL A 235 18.64 -28.72 6.85
C VAL A 235 17.24 -28.13 6.87
N THR A 236 16.63 -27.97 5.70
CA THR A 236 15.28 -27.45 5.57
C THR A 236 14.33 -28.44 4.90
N TYR A 237 13.11 -28.56 5.43
CA TYR A 237 12.12 -29.56 5.04
C TYR A 237 10.92 -28.91 4.35
N ASN A 238 10.55 -29.42 3.18
CA ASN A 238 9.31 -29.05 2.52
C ASN A 238 8.14 -29.87 3.10
N LEU A 239 7.28 -29.22 3.89
CA LEU A 239 6.12 -29.86 4.52
C LEU A 239 4.87 -29.92 3.63
N ARG A 240 4.91 -29.38 2.40
CA ARG A 240 3.73 -29.22 1.53
C ARG A 240 2.98 -30.52 1.26
N ASN A 241 3.70 -31.61 1.02
CA ASN A 241 3.09 -32.90 0.69
C ASN A 241 2.38 -33.54 1.91
N THR A 242 2.77 -33.18 3.13
CA THR A 242 2.25 -33.81 4.36
C THR A 242 1.20 -32.95 5.06
N PHE A 243 1.32 -31.62 4.95
CA PHE A 243 0.58 -30.63 5.72
C PHE A 243 0.07 -29.49 4.82
N ALA A 244 -0.52 -29.84 3.67
CA ALA A 244 -1.01 -28.90 2.65
C ALA A 244 -1.97 -27.79 3.17
N PRO A 245 -2.90 -28.04 4.12
CA PRO A 245 -3.84 -27.01 4.59
C PRO A 245 -3.19 -25.80 5.27
N TYR A 246 -1.94 -25.91 5.73
CA TYR A 246 -1.23 -24.86 6.45
C TYR A 246 -0.39 -23.97 5.53
N PHE A 247 -0.59 -24.10 4.22
CA PHE A 247 -0.08 -23.19 3.22
C PHE A 247 -1.24 -22.30 2.77
N LEU A 248 -1.19 -21.01 3.14
CA LEU A 248 -2.25 -20.04 2.78
C LEU A 248 -2.45 -19.95 1.26
N THR A 249 -1.37 -20.17 0.50
CA THR A 249 -1.39 -20.27 -0.96
C THR A 249 -0.31 -21.24 -1.47
N ASP A 250 -0.39 -21.65 -2.74
CA ASP A 250 0.56 -22.61 -3.36
C ASP A 250 2.05 -22.22 -3.29
N ASN A 251 2.36 -20.97 -2.97
CA ASN A 251 3.73 -20.44 -3.02
C ASN A 251 4.19 -19.74 -1.73
N GLU A 252 3.38 -19.76 -0.67
CA GLU A 252 3.81 -19.29 0.65
C GLU A 252 4.57 -20.38 1.43
N GLY A 253 5.32 -19.95 2.45
CA GLY A 253 5.97 -20.87 3.40
C GLY A 253 4.96 -21.49 4.37
N PHE A 254 5.41 -22.50 5.12
CA PHE A 254 4.57 -23.17 6.11
C PHE A 254 4.12 -22.21 7.22
N ASN A 255 2.80 -22.08 7.44
CA ASN A 255 2.24 -21.17 8.44
C ASN A 255 2.23 -21.81 9.83
N PHE A 256 3.35 -21.68 10.54
CA PHE A 256 3.47 -22.18 11.91
C PHE A 256 2.51 -21.54 12.92
N SER A 257 2.10 -20.30 12.71
CA SER A 257 1.17 -19.61 13.62
C SER A 257 -0.22 -20.25 13.57
N GLU A 258 -0.70 -20.63 12.39
CA GLU A 258 -1.95 -21.39 12.26
C GLU A 258 -1.75 -22.85 12.67
N PHE A 259 -0.65 -23.50 12.26
CA PHE A 259 -0.38 -24.90 12.61
C PHE A 259 -0.33 -25.15 14.12
N PHE A 260 0.28 -24.24 14.88
CA PHE A 260 0.35 -24.29 16.34
C PHE A 260 -0.71 -23.40 17.02
N ARG A 261 -1.84 -23.11 16.35
CA ARG A 261 -2.93 -22.33 16.96
C ARG A 261 -3.51 -23.09 18.17
N VAL A 262 -3.65 -22.36 19.27
CA VAL A 262 -4.12 -22.91 20.56
C VAL A 262 -5.57 -22.49 20.80
N ASP A 263 -6.38 -23.40 21.30
CA ASP A 263 -7.65 -23.08 21.96
C ASP A 263 -7.32 -22.69 23.41
N GLU A 264 -7.39 -21.40 23.72
CA GLU A 264 -7.02 -20.88 25.04
C GLU A 264 -7.97 -21.34 26.16
N ALA A 265 -9.21 -21.75 25.84
CA ALA A 265 -10.15 -22.25 26.84
C ALA A 265 -9.81 -23.68 27.27
N GLN A 266 -9.37 -24.52 26.33
CA GLN A 266 -9.00 -25.91 26.59
C GLN A 266 -7.50 -26.10 26.83
N MET A 267 -6.68 -25.09 26.52
CA MET A 267 -5.22 -25.13 26.56
C MET A 267 -4.63 -26.31 25.76
N CYS A 268 -5.20 -26.57 24.59
CA CYS A 268 -4.78 -27.60 23.63
C CYS A 268 -4.61 -27.01 22.22
N PHE A 269 -3.98 -27.75 21.31
CA PHE A 269 -3.88 -27.31 19.92
C PHE A 269 -5.21 -27.51 19.20
N VAL A 270 -5.64 -26.50 18.44
CA VAL A 270 -6.82 -26.62 17.56
C VAL A 270 -6.60 -27.72 16.53
N HIS A 271 -5.35 -27.88 16.08
CA HIS A 271 -4.92 -28.87 15.10
C HIS A 271 -4.06 -29.98 15.73
N GLU A 272 -4.39 -30.41 16.95
CA GLU A 272 -3.54 -31.31 17.74
C GLU A 272 -3.14 -32.61 17.02
N ALA A 273 -4.06 -33.20 16.24
CA ALA A 273 -3.78 -34.43 15.49
C ALA A 273 -2.62 -34.24 14.50
N ASP A 274 -2.57 -33.11 13.79
CA ASP A 274 -1.50 -32.80 12.85
C ASP A 274 -0.20 -32.42 13.57
N VAL A 275 -0.27 -31.76 14.73
CA VAL A 275 0.91 -31.50 15.57
C VAL A 275 1.53 -32.80 16.07
N ARG A 276 0.73 -33.75 16.55
CA ARG A 276 1.21 -35.09 16.97
C ARG A 276 1.80 -35.86 15.80
N LYS A 277 1.17 -35.79 14.63
CA LYS A 277 1.70 -36.37 13.39
C LYS A 277 3.07 -35.78 13.04
N PHE A 278 3.25 -34.46 13.16
CA PHE A 278 4.53 -33.79 12.95
C PHE A 278 5.60 -34.26 13.94
N VAL A 279 5.28 -34.30 15.24
CA VAL A 279 6.19 -34.79 16.30
C VAL A 279 6.65 -36.22 16.00
N ASN A 280 5.74 -37.13 15.64
CA ASN A 280 6.08 -38.50 15.27
C ASN A 280 6.97 -38.56 14.03
N LEU A 281 6.66 -37.76 13.01
CA LEU A 281 7.39 -37.72 11.76
C LEU A 281 8.85 -37.28 11.95
N LEU A 282 9.16 -36.41 12.93
CA LEU A 282 10.53 -36.03 13.28
C LEU A 282 11.42 -37.21 13.71
N ALA A 283 10.82 -38.28 14.25
CA ALA A 283 11.54 -39.40 14.85
C ALA A 283 11.40 -40.72 14.08
N THR A 284 10.40 -40.87 13.22
CA THR A 284 10.11 -42.15 12.54
C THR A 284 10.36 -42.13 11.04
N THR A 285 10.32 -40.97 10.39
CA THR A 285 10.43 -40.88 8.92
C THR A 285 11.89 -40.74 8.49
N PRO A 286 12.40 -41.55 7.53
CA PRO A 286 13.77 -41.41 7.04
C PRO A 286 14.12 -39.98 6.63
N LEU A 287 15.37 -39.57 6.87
CA LEU A 287 15.91 -38.21 6.62
C LEU A 287 15.42 -37.11 7.58
N TYR A 288 14.47 -37.41 8.48
CA TYR A 288 14.10 -36.48 9.56
C TYR A 288 15.07 -36.58 10.75
N PRO A 289 15.19 -35.50 11.55
CA PRO A 289 16.35 -35.30 12.42
C PRO A 289 16.59 -36.42 13.42
N PHE A 290 15.55 -36.87 14.12
CA PHE A 290 15.68 -37.89 15.16
C PHE A 290 15.56 -39.33 14.62
N ALA A 291 15.20 -39.49 13.34
CA ALA A 291 15.20 -40.78 12.64
C ALA A 291 16.56 -41.08 11.97
N ASP A 292 17.37 -40.05 11.71
CA ASP A 292 18.71 -40.20 11.13
C ASP A 292 19.72 -40.58 12.22
N GLU A 293 20.11 -41.85 12.25
CA GLU A 293 21.07 -42.38 13.23
C GLU A 293 22.41 -41.62 13.21
N ALA A 294 22.83 -41.08 12.06
CA ALA A 294 24.06 -40.29 11.95
C ALA A 294 23.97 -38.96 12.71
N MET A 295 22.76 -38.44 12.94
CA MET A 295 22.52 -37.20 13.68
C MET A 295 22.27 -37.42 15.18
N GLY A 296 22.01 -38.66 15.62
CA GLY A 296 21.55 -38.97 16.98
C GLY A 296 22.44 -38.41 18.10
N GLN A 297 23.77 -38.49 17.95
CA GLN A 297 24.72 -37.94 18.93
C GLN A 297 24.75 -36.40 18.93
N SER A 298 24.34 -35.76 17.84
CA SER A 298 24.27 -34.31 17.69
C SER A 298 22.94 -33.71 18.16
N LEU A 299 22.01 -34.52 18.72
CA LEU A 299 20.68 -34.08 19.14
C LEU A 299 20.40 -34.26 20.64
N CYS A 300 21.42 -34.47 21.47
CA CYS A 300 21.26 -34.63 22.92
C CYS A 300 20.61 -33.40 23.58
N HIS A 301 21.12 -32.19 23.30
CA HIS A 301 20.59 -30.96 23.86
C HIS A 301 20.18 -30.00 22.74
N THR A 302 18.88 -29.73 22.62
CA THR A 302 18.33 -28.95 21.50
C THR A 302 17.50 -27.75 21.97
N LEU A 303 17.50 -26.71 21.14
CA LEU A 303 16.67 -25.51 21.32
C LEU A 303 15.59 -25.48 20.24
N TRP A 304 14.32 -25.40 20.63
CA TRP A 304 13.18 -25.33 19.70
C TRP A 304 12.53 -23.95 19.83
N TYR A 305 12.55 -23.21 18.72
CA TYR A 305 11.98 -21.87 18.63
C TYR A 305 10.53 -21.96 18.13
N VAL A 306 9.56 -21.61 18.98
CA VAL A 306 8.12 -21.80 18.76
C VAL A 306 7.34 -20.47 18.71
N PRO A 307 6.13 -20.43 18.11
CA PRO A 307 5.47 -19.16 17.75
C PRO A 307 5.00 -18.30 18.93
N GLY A 308 4.77 -18.90 20.10
CA GLY A 308 4.25 -18.18 21.26
C GLY A 308 4.25 -19.00 22.54
N VAL A 309 3.88 -18.34 23.64
CA VAL A 309 3.88 -18.92 25.00
C VAL A 309 2.91 -20.09 25.12
N ASN A 310 1.66 -19.91 24.71
CA ASN A 310 0.63 -20.95 24.81
C ASN A 310 0.99 -22.16 23.92
N ALA A 311 1.48 -21.91 22.70
CA ALA A 311 1.95 -22.98 21.81
C ALA A 311 3.13 -23.76 22.42
N ALA A 312 4.07 -23.08 23.06
CA ALA A 312 5.17 -23.74 23.78
C ALA A 312 4.65 -24.62 24.93
N HIS A 313 3.63 -24.15 25.66
CA HIS A 313 3.03 -24.90 26.76
C HIS A 313 2.35 -26.19 26.26
N CYS A 314 1.50 -26.11 25.25
CA CYS A 314 0.83 -27.28 24.67
C CYS A 314 1.84 -28.26 24.04
N LEU A 315 2.86 -27.75 23.33
CA LEU A 315 3.90 -28.61 22.77
C LEU A 315 4.74 -29.29 23.86
N ALA A 316 5.01 -28.59 24.97
CA ALA A 316 5.73 -29.18 26.10
C ALA A 316 4.97 -30.38 26.68
N GLN A 317 3.64 -30.28 26.79
CA GLN A 317 2.79 -31.37 27.27
C GLN A 317 2.90 -32.58 26.34
N ILE A 318 2.71 -32.40 25.03
CA ILE A 318 2.81 -33.48 24.03
C ILE A 318 4.19 -34.15 24.05
N LEU A 319 5.26 -33.36 24.09
CA LEU A 319 6.63 -33.91 24.09
C LEU A 319 6.96 -34.66 25.39
N ALA A 320 6.38 -34.26 26.53
CA ALA A 320 6.63 -34.85 27.84
C ALA A 320 5.69 -36.01 28.20
N GLU A 321 4.75 -36.38 27.32
CA GLU A 321 3.81 -37.47 27.57
C GLU A 321 4.54 -38.80 27.84
N PRO A 322 4.23 -39.50 28.95
CA PRO A 322 4.92 -40.74 29.33
C PRO A 322 4.33 -41.97 28.62
N THR A 323 4.00 -41.85 27.33
CA THR A 323 3.45 -42.96 26.53
C THR A 323 4.56 -43.72 25.81
N VAL A 324 4.36 -45.03 25.62
CA VAL A 324 5.35 -45.90 24.93
C VAL A 324 5.49 -45.52 23.46
N ASP A 325 4.47 -44.90 22.86
CA ASP A 325 4.52 -44.46 21.47
C ASP A 325 5.14 -43.08 21.29
N ASN A 326 5.36 -42.31 22.37
CA ASN A 326 6.02 -41.01 22.29
C ASN A 326 7.55 -41.17 22.09
N PRO A 327 8.10 -40.75 20.94
CA PRO A 327 9.53 -40.90 20.65
C PRO A 327 10.42 -40.00 21.54
N PHE A 328 9.85 -38.98 22.17
CA PHE A 328 10.57 -38.01 23.01
C PHE A 328 10.48 -38.30 24.51
N ARG A 329 9.89 -39.42 24.93
CA ARG A 329 9.73 -39.77 26.37
C ARG A 329 11.03 -39.80 27.18
N ASN A 330 12.18 -39.95 26.51
CA ASN A 330 13.51 -39.97 27.14
C ASN A 330 14.19 -38.58 27.14
N TYR A 331 13.54 -37.52 26.66
CA TYR A 331 14.03 -36.15 26.72
C TYR A 331 13.40 -35.41 27.88
N LYS A 332 14.22 -34.72 28.67
CA LYS A 332 13.71 -33.73 29.62
C LYS A 332 13.29 -32.47 28.87
N VAL A 333 11.99 -32.18 28.83
CA VAL A 333 11.46 -30.96 28.24
C VAL A 333 11.53 -29.81 29.24
N VAL A 334 12.08 -28.68 28.81
CA VAL A 334 12.20 -27.43 29.59
C VAL A 334 11.54 -26.31 28.81
N ASN A 335 10.38 -25.83 29.28
CA ASN A 335 9.67 -24.72 28.64
C ASN A 335 10.03 -23.39 29.30
N VAL A 336 10.74 -22.54 28.57
CA VAL A 336 11.12 -21.19 29.04
C VAL A 336 10.34 -20.08 28.34
N ALA A 337 9.25 -20.41 27.63
CA ALA A 337 8.38 -19.43 26.99
C ALA A 337 7.35 -18.87 28.00
N GLY A 338 7.35 -17.55 28.23
CA GLY A 338 6.36 -16.86 29.05
C GLY A 338 6.68 -16.72 30.55
N ASP A 339 5.83 -16.03 31.29
CA ASP A 339 6.01 -15.72 32.74
C ASP A 339 5.54 -16.84 33.68
N SER A 340 5.27 -18.05 33.17
CA SER A 340 4.87 -19.21 33.98
C SER A 340 6.04 -19.82 34.75
N VAL A 341 6.77 -18.98 35.48
CA VAL A 341 7.80 -19.39 36.43
C VAL A 341 7.36 -18.87 37.79
N SER A 342 6.65 -19.73 38.50
CA SER A 342 6.48 -19.67 39.96
C SER A 342 7.75 -20.09 40.71
N SER A 343 8.89 -20.27 40.02
CA SER A 343 10.17 -20.67 40.59
C SER A 343 11.00 -19.45 41.01
N GLN A 344 11.72 -19.56 42.12
CA GLN A 344 12.67 -18.56 42.62
C GLN A 344 13.96 -18.46 41.75
N THR A 345 14.04 -19.17 40.62
CA THR A 345 15.26 -19.38 39.81
C THR A 345 15.12 -18.82 38.40
N SER A 346 16.24 -18.41 37.78
CA SER A 346 16.20 -17.81 36.44
C SER A 346 16.02 -18.86 35.34
N PRO A 347 15.39 -18.54 34.18
CA PRO A 347 15.21 -19.50 33.08
C PRO A 347 16.52 -20.12 32.56
N LEU A 348 17.65 -19.41 32.68
CA LEU A 348 18.96 -19.94 32.30
C LEU A 348 19.45 -21.02 33.28
N GLU A 349 19.20 -20.84 34.58
CA GLU A 349 19.57 -21.83 35.60
C GLU A 349 18.72 -23.09 35.49
N GLU A 350 17.43 -22.97 35.15
CA GLU A 350 16.56 -24.12 34.90
C GLU A 350 17.08 -24.99 33.75
N VAL A 351 17.48 -24.37 32.63
CA VAL A 351 18.07 -25.07 31.49
C VAL A 351 19.40 -25.73 31.87
N ARG A 352 20.30 -25.00 32.55
CA ARG A 352 21.60 -25.56 32.99
C ARG A 352 21.43 -26.73 33.95
N THR A 353 20.50 -26.62 34.89
CA THR A 353 20.20 -27.70 35.85
C THR A 353 19.69 -28.92 35.10
N ALA A 354 18.71 -28.74 34.20
CA ALA A 354 18.16 -29.84 33.40
C ALA A 354 19.22 -30.54 32.55
N ILE A 355 20.14 -29.78 31.94
CA ILE A 355 21.26 -30.33 31.16
C ILE A 355 22.23 -31.10 32.06
N SER A 356 22.55 -30.57 33.26
CA SER A 356 23.48 -31.25 34.18
C SER A 356 22.94 -32.56 34.76
N THR A 357 21.62 -32.74 34.82
CA THR A 357 20.98 -33.91 35.44
C THR A 357 20.36 -34.89 34.45
N ASN A 358 20.37 -34.61 33.14
CA ASN A 358 19.74 -35.46 32.12
C ASN A 358 20.63 -35.57 30.88
N GLU A 359 20.75 -36.76 30.31
CA GLU A 359 21.54 -36.99 29.08
C GLU A 359 20.94 -36.31 27.85
N ARG A 360 19.62 -36.03 27.87
CA ARG A 360 18.89 -35.50 26.72
C ARG A 360 17.87 -34.46 27.15
N THR A 361 17.88 -33.29 26.49
CA THR A 361 16.98 -32.18 26.83
C THR A 361 16.44 -31.47 25.59
N ILE A 362 15.17 -31.07 25.63
CA ILE A 362 14.53 -30.17 24.66
C ILE A 362 14.17 -28.87 25.38
N THR A 363 14.76 -27.75 24.95
CA THR A 363 14.41 -26.42 25.46
C THR A 363 13.42 -25.75 24.51
N LEU A 364 12.23 -25.38 24.97
CA LEU A 364 11.24 -24.64 24.18
C LEU A 364 11.32 -23.14 24.50
N SER A 365 11.37 -22.30 23.47
CA SER A 365 11.40 -20.84 23.63
C SER A 365 10.65 -20.12 22.50
N CYS A 366 10.00 -19.00 22.82
CA CYS A 366 9.41 -18.08 21.84
C CYS A 366 10.15 -16.71 21.79
N GLY A 367 11.42 -16.67 22.23
CA GLY A 367 12.25 -15.45 22.22
C GLY A 367 13.11 -15.23 23.46
N ARG A 368 12.91 -16.01 24.53
CA ARG A 368 13.82 -16.01 25.70
C ARG A 368 15.06 -16.84 25.42
N LEU A 369 16.19 -16.44 26.00
CA LEU A 369 17.50 -17.09 25.83
C LEU A 369 18.03 -17.13 24.37
N THR A 370 17.30 -16.60 23.38
CA THR A 370 17.76 -16.45 21.99
C THR A 370 18.67 -15.23 21.81
N THR A 371 18.73 -14.34 22.79
CA THR A 371 19.57 -13.14 22.86
C THR A 371 20.28 -13.02 24.21
N GLY A 372 21.52 -12.52 24.23
CA GLY A 372 22.24 -12.12 25.44
C GLY A 372 22.70 -13.19 26.45
N VAL A 373 22.55 -14.49 26.15
CA VAL A 373 23.03 -15.59 27.03
C VAL A 373 23.65 -16.75 26.23
N SER A 374 24.41 -17.63 26.90
CA SER A 374 25.08 -18.75 26.25
C SER A 374 24.80 -20.06 26.98
N VAL A 375 24.32 -21.06 26.24
CA VAL A 375 24.21 -22.47 26.65
C VAL A 375 25.12 -23.27 25.71
N PRO A 376 26.38 -23.53 26.11
CA PRO A 376 27.38 -24.23 25.30
C PRO A 376 26.96 -25.61 24.80
N GLU A 377 26.09 -26.30 25.51
CA GLU A 377 25.73 -27.70 25.29
C GLU A 377 24.73 -27.87 24.15
N TRP A 378 24.01 -26.82 23.74
CA TRP A 378 23.10 -26.90 22.60
C TRP A 378 23.84 -27.23 21.31
N THR A 379 23.47 -28.34 20.66
CA THR A 379 24.07 -28.82 19.41
C THR A 379 23.15 -28.62 18.20
N ALA A 380 21.84 -28.46 18.42
CA ALA A 380 20.89 -28.19 17.35
C ALA A 380 19.80 -27.17 17.71
N VAL A 381 19.30 -26.48 16.68
CA VAL A 381 18.18 -25.54 16.75
C VAL A 381 17.06 -25.99 15.81
N PHE A 382 15.81 -25.99 16.29
CA PHE A 382 14.60 -26.25 15.50
C PHE A 382 13.81 -24.94 15.31
N MET A 383 13.65 -24.51 14.05
CA MET A 383 12.93 -23.29 13.69
C MET A 383 11.46 -23.60 13.38
N LEU A 384 10.63 -23.64 14.43
CA LEU A 384 9.20 -23.96 14.40
C LEU A 384 8.29 -22.73 14.42
N ALA A 385 8.82 -21.56 14.05
CA ALA A 385 8.10 -20.30 14.06
C ALA A 385 8.60 -19.32 12.99
N GLY A 386 7.79 -18.29 12.74
CA GLY A 386 8.10 -17.20 11.83
C GLY A 386 7.61 -17.43 10.39
N SER A 387 7.29 -16.34 9.68
CA SER A 387 6.91 -16.36 8.26
C SER A 387 8.14 -16.31 7.34
N ALA A 388 7.93 -16.31 6.02
CA ALA A 388 8.97 -16.00 5.04
C ALA A 388 9.67 -14.64 5.32
N ASP A 389 8.99 -13.72 6.01
CA ASP A 389 9.49 -12.38 6.36
C ASP A 389 10.21 -12.33 7.71
N THR A 390 10.50 -13.47 8.32
CA THR A 390 11.32 -13.52 9.55
C THR A 390 12.67 -12.88 9.24
N GLY A 391 12.95 -11.73 9.84
CA GLY A 391 14.13 -10.94 9.50
C GLY A 391 15.42 -11.75 9.66
N CYS A 392 16.29 -11.69 8.63
CA CYS A 392 17.59 -12.36 8.59
C CYS A 392 18.39 -12.23 9.90
N ALA A 393 18.34 -11.05 10.55
CA ALA A 393 19.02 -10.83 11.83
C ALA A 393 18.55 -11.80 12.91
N HIS A 394 17.24 -11.93 13.11
CA HIS A 394 16.67 -12.81 14.12
C HIS A 394 16.95 -14.29 13.80
N TYR A 395 16.87 -14.65 12.51
CA TYR A 395 17.17 -16.00 12.06
C TYR A 395 18.60 -16.42 12.43
N PHE A 396 19.61 -15.68 11.97
CA PHE A 396 21.01 -15.98 12.26
C PHE A 396 21.36 -15.85 13.75
N GLN A 397 20.73 -14.92 14.47
CA GLN A 397 20.91 -14.82 15.93
C GLN A 397 20.43 -16.05 16.69
N THR A 398 19.36 -16.68 16.21
CA THR A 398 18.81 -17.87 16.84
C THR A 398 19.64 -19.10 16.48
N ILE A 399 19.95 -19.29 15.19
CA ILE A 399 20.62 -20.52 14.74
C ILE A 399 22.09 -20.59 15.19
N PHE A 400 22.80 -19.45 15.30
CA PHE A 400 24.17 -19.44 15.82
C PHE A 400 24.28 -19.77 17.32
N ARG A 401 23.16 -19.96 18.04
CA ARG A 401 23.20 -20.37 19.46
C ARG A 401 23.84 -21.74 19.66
N CYS A 402 23.59 -22.69 18.76
CA CYS A 402 24.16 -24.03 18.85
C CYS A 402 25.67 -24.10 18.52
N GLN A 403 26.26 -23.01 18.04
CA GLN A 403 27.69 -22.91 17.76
C GLN A 403 28.53 -22.44 18.95
N SER A 404 27.91 -22.24 20.11
CA SER A 404 28.64 -21.81 21.31
C SER A 404 29.73 -22.84 21.67
N PRO A 405 31.01 -22.43 21.86
CA PRO A 405 32.11 -23.33 22.21
C PRO A 405 31.88 -24.07 23.52
N TYR A 406 32.17 -25.38 23.54
CA TYR A 406 32.03 -26.25 24.72
C TYR A 406 33.41 -26.69 25.21
N ARG A 407 33.65 -26.67 26.53
CA ARG A 407 34.98 -26.94 27.12
C ARG A 407 35.23 -28.42 27.42
N GLU A 408 34.19 -29.20 27.71
CA GLU A 408 34.32 -30.62 28.06
C GLU A 408 34.28 -31.56 26.84
N GLY A 409 34.37 -31.00 25.62
CA GLY A 409 34.46 -31.75 24.35
C GLY A 409 34.46 -30.84 23.12
N ILE A 410 35.01 -31.31 22.00
CA ILE A 410 35.04 -30.54 20.74
C ILE A 410 33.74 -30.73 19.97
N LYS A 411 32.93 -29.68 19.88
CA LYS A 411 31.77 -29.63 18.99
C LYS A 411 32.25 -29.40 17.56
N ALA A 412 32.40 -30.47 16.79
CA ALA A 412 32.82 -30.39 15.40
C ALA A 412 31.72 -29.81 14.49
N GLU A 413 30.48 -30.26 14.69
CA GLU A 413 29.32 -29.84 13.89
C GLU A 413 28.14 -29.41 14.77
N CYS A 414 27.30 -28.54 14.22
CA CYS A 414 26.03 -28.13 14.82
C CYS A 414 24.96 -28.01 13.73
N TYR A 415 23.69 -28.17 14.11
CA TYR A 415 22.60 -28.34 13.17
C TYR A 415 21.49 -27.30 13.36
N THR A 416 20.90 -26.89 12.26
CA THR A 416 19.66 -26.12 12.22
C THR A 416 18.65 -26.87 11.38
N PHE A 417 17.49 -27.15 11.96
CA PHE A 417 16.36 -27.76 11.28
C PHE A 417 15.26 -26.72 11.09
N ASP A 418 15.00 -26.38 9.84
CA ASP A 418 13.97 -25.42 9.45
C ASP A 418 12.90 -26.15 8.62
N PHE A 419 11.62 -25.80 8.74
CA PHE A 419 10.56 -26.47 7.96
C PHE A 419 9.89 -25.51 6.95
N SER A 420 10.66 -24.54 6.48
CA SER A 420 10.31 -23.57 5.45
C SER A 420 11.52 -23.31 4.54
N PRO A 421 11.63 -24.02 3.41
CA PRO A 421 12.73 -23.82 2.47
C PRO A 421 12.79 -22.38 1.96
N THR A 422 11.64 -21.78 1.65
CA THR A 422 11.52 -20.39 1.21
C THR A 422 12.14 -19.41 2.20
N ARG A 423 11.80 -19.52 3.49
CA ARG A 423 12.36 -18.67 4.55
C ARG A 423 13.87 -18.89 4.67
N THR A 424 14.31 -20.14 4.69
CA THR A 424 15.72 -20.52 4.83
C THR A 424 16.57 -19.90 3.73
N LEU A 425 16.17 -20.09 2.46
CA LEU A 425 16.89 -19.57 1.31
C LEU A 425 16.88 -18.03 1.29
N THR A 426 15.76 -17.40 1.66
CA THR A 426 15.63 -15.94 1.77
C THR A 426 16.55 -15.38 2.85
N ALA A 427 16.60 -16.01 4.03
CA ALA A 427 17.47 -15.59 5.12
C ALA A 427 18.95 -15.69 4.73
N ILE A 428 19.35 -16.78 4.08
CA ILE A 428 20.72 -16.96 3.55
C ILE A 428 21.03 -15.90 2.50
N ASP A 429 20.15 -15.67 1.51
CA ASP A 429 20.37 -14.66 0.47
C ASP A 429 20.56 -13.24 1.04
N GLN A 430 19.74 -12.89 2.03
CA GLN A 430 19.88 -11.63 2.78
C GLN A 430 21.20 -11.59 3.57
N TYR A 431 21.61 -12.68 4.21
CA TYR A 431 22.88 -12.75 4.94
C TYR A 431 24.09 -12.56 4.00
N ILE A 432 24.07 -13.16 2.81
CA ILE A 432 25.12 -12.97 1.80
C ILE A 432 25.16 -11.51 1.35
N SER A 433 24.01 -10.96 0.96
CA SER A 433 23.90 -9.58 0.48
C SER A 433 24.40 -8.58 1.52
N ASN A 434 24.05 -8.77 2.79
CA ASN A 434 24.43 -7.88 3.88
C ASN A 434 25.91 -7.96 4.29
N ASN A 435 26.63 -9.03 3.92
CA ASN A 435 28.06 -9.22 4.24
C ASN A 435 28.97 -8.94 3.03
N LEU A 436 28.42 -8.41 1.94
CA LEU A 436 29.20 -7.93 0.80
C LEU A 436 29.53 -6.44 0.95
N ALA A 437 30.63 -6.03 0.33
CA ALA A 437 30.98 -4.61 0.16
C ALA A 437 30.60 -4.09 -1.25
N SER A 438 30.40 -5.00 -2.20
CA SER A 438 30.02 -4.71 -3.59
C SER A 438 28.60 -5.19 -3.87
N THR A 439 27.88 -4.49 -4.75
CA THR A 439 26.57 -4.89 -5.28
C THR A 439 26.68 -5.71 -6.57
N GLU A 440 27.89 -6.04 -7.01
CA GLU A 440 28.12 -6.82 -8.22
C GLU A 440 27.62 -8.26 -8.09
N HIS A 441 26.98 -8.74 -9.15
CA HIS A 441 26.43 -10.09 -9.20
C HIS A 441 27.50 -11.17 -8.97
N GLU A 442 28.67 -11.03 -9.59
CA GLU A 442 29.78 -12.00 -9.46
C GLU A 442 30.29 -12.10 -8.01
N ALA A 443 30.45 -10.97 -7.33
CA ALA A 443 30.87 -10.96 -5.91
C ALA A 443 29.84 -11.68 -5.03
N ARG A 444 28.54 -11.49 -5.29
CA ARG A 444 27.46 -12.21 -4.58
C ARG A 444 27.52 -13.71 -4.84
N VAL A 445 27.70 -14.13 -6.09
CA VAL A 445 27.81 -15.54 -6.47
C VAL A 445 29.01 -16.18 -5.77
N GLN A 446 30.18 -15.54 -5.77
CA GLN A 446 31.38 -16.04 -5.08
C GLN A 446 31.15 -16.18 -3.57
N LYS A 447 30.56 -15.18 -2.93
CA LYS A 447 30.28 -15.21 -1.49
C LYS A 447 29.24 -16.28 -1.11
N LEU A 448 28.22 -16.47 -1.94
CA LEU A 448 27.25 -17.55 -1.79
C LEU A 448 27.92 -18.93 -1.94
N THR A 449 28.76 -19.11 -2.96
CA THR A 449 29.54 -20.35 -3.16
C THR A 449 30.39 -20.68 -1.93
N GLU A 450 31.09 -19.68 -1.40
CA GLU A 450 31.87 -19.84 -0.18
C GLU A 450 31.00 -20.20 1.03
N PHE A 451 29.85 -19.54 1.18
CA PHE A 451 28.94 -19.84 2.28
C PHE A 451 28.39 -21.27 2.19
N LEU A 452 27.96 -21.73 1.02
CA LEU A 452 27.44 -23.09 0.84
C LEU A 452 28.52 -24.17 1.01
N HIS A 453 29.78 -23.82 0.78
CA HIS A 453 30.92 -24.67 1.10
C HIS A 453 31.08 -24.86 2.62
N TYR A 454 31.13 -23.77 3.39
CA TYR A 454 31.33 -23.81 4.85
C TYR A 454 30.06 -24.12 5.65
N CYS A 455 28.88 -23.79 5.13
CA CYS A 455 27.56 -24.05 5.71
C CYS A 455 26.73 -24.91 4.74
N PRO A 456 26.89 -26.25 4.75
CA PRO A 456 26.07 -27.14 3.94
C PRO A 456 24.59 -26.86 4.17
N THR A 457 23.92 -26.47 3.09
CA THR A 457 22.48 -26.21 3.10
C THR A 457 21.80 -27.33 2.32
N ILE A 458 20.88 -28.03 2.96
CA ILE A 458 20.26 -29.25 2.46
C ILE A 458 18.75 -29.05 2.46
N VAL A 459 18.11 -29.28 1.31
CA VAL A 459 16.65 -29.25 1.20
C VAL A 459 16.14 -30.68 1.09
N ILE A 460 15.27 -31.07 2.03
CA ILE A 460 14.52 -32.32 2.00
C ILE A 460 13.16 -32.03 1.37
N ASP A 461 12.93 -32.60 0.18
CA ASP A 461 11.67 -32.43 -0.55
C ASP A 461 11.25 -33.76 -1.20
N GLY A 462 9.98 -34.14 -1.05
CA GLY A 462 9.45 -35.39 -1.59
C GLY A 462 10.23 -36.64 -1.18
N GLY A 463 10.78 -36.68 0.04
CA GLY A 463 11.62 -37.78 0.53
C GLY A 463 13.04 -37.84 -0.07
N LYS A 464 13.48 -36.79 -0.76
CA LYS A 464 14.82 -36.70 -1.37
C LYS A 464 15.67 -35.65 -0.66
N ARG A 465 16.95 -35.97 -0.46
CA ARG A 465 17.97 -35.07 0.10
C ARG A 465 18.71 -34.34 -1.02
N ASN A 466 18.49 -33.04 -1.14
CA ASN A 466 19.13 -32.19 -2.15
C ASN A 466 20.12 -31.23 -1.47
N ARG A 467 21.42 -31.45 -1.67
CA ARG A 467 22.44 -30.48 -1.22
C ARG A 467 22.44 -29.29 -2.19
N MET A 468 22.35 -28.08 -1.65
CA MET A 468 22.35 -26.86 -2.45
C MET A 468 23.77 -26.53 -2.94
N ASP A 469 23.92 -26.45 -4.26
CA ASP A 469 24.98 -25.71 -4.93
C ASP A 469 24.53 -24.28 -5.27
N THR A 470 25.45 -23.45 -5.74
CA THR A 470 25.20 -22.03 -6.02
C THR A 470 24.13 -21.81 -7.10
N ASP A 471 24.17 -22.58 -8.18
CA ASP A 471 23.24 -22.41 -9.30
C ASP A 471 21.83 -22.87 -8.92
N THR A 472 21.73 -24.02 -8.26
CA THR A 472 20.47 -24.56 -7.75
C THR A 472 19.86 -23.63 -6.70
N PHE A 473 20.69 -23.05 -5.81
CA PHE A 473 20.24 -22.07 -4.82
C PHE A 473 19.66 -20.83 -5.51
N ILE A 474 20.39 -20.22 -6.45
CA ILE A 474 19.96 -18.99 -7.16
C ILE A 474 18.66 -19.25 -7.93
N ARG A 475 18.54 -20.39 -8.60
CA ARG A 475 17.31 -20.75 -9.31
C ARG A 475 16.12 -20.84 -8.36
N ASN A 476 16.26 -21.54 -7.25
CA ASN A 476 15.16 -21.75 -6.30
C ASN A 476 14.72 -20.44 -5.63
N ILE A 477 15.67 -19.60 -5.21
CA ILE A 477 15.35 -18.31 -4.60
C ILE A 477 14.71 -17.35 -5.61
N ASN A 478 15.19 -17.32 -6.87
CA ASN A 478 14.62 -16.48 -7.90
C ASN A 478 13.19 -16.89 -8.26
N THR A 479 12.90 -18.20 -8.32
CA THR A 479 11.52 -18.70 -8.49
C THR A 479 10.61 -18.24 -7.35
N SER A 480 11.08 -18.36 -6.09
CA SER A 480 10.34 -17.88 -4.92
C SER A 480 10.04 -16.37 -4.99
N TYR A 481 11.07 -15.55 -5.24
CA TYR A 481 10.90 -14.11 -5.35
C TYR A 481 10.01 -13.70 -6.52
N SER A 482 10.18 -14.32 -7.70
CA SER A 482 9.35 -14.04 -8.88
C SER A 482 7.87 -14.27 -8.58
N THR A 483 7.57 -15.37 -7.90
CA THR A 483 6.21 -15.75 -7.57
C THR A 483 5.56 -14.82 -6.56
N SER A 484 6.32 -14.42 -5.54
CA SER A 484 5.90 -13.40 -4.58
C SER A 484 5.68 -12.03 -5.25
N LEU A 485 6.58 -11.63 -6.15
CA LEU A 485 6.48 -10.36 -6.88
C LEU A 485 5.26 -10.30 -7.78
N ILE A 486 4.96 -11.36 -8.55
CA ILE A 486 3.80 -11.38 -9.45
C ILE A 486 2.51 -11.21 -8.65
N ARG A 487 2.32 -11.99 -7.58
CA ARG A 487 1.09 -11.94 -6.76
C ARG A 487 0.91 -10.62 -6.02
N ASN A 488 2.00 -10.03 -5.54
CA ASN A 488 1.97 -8.73 -4.87
C ASN A 488 2.09 -7.57 -5.86
N GLY A 489 1.84 -7.79 -7.16
CA GLY A 489 1.84 -6.75 -8.19
C GLY A 489 3.12 -5.92 -8.29
N PHE A 490 4.28 -6.53 -8.02
CA PHE A 490 5.61 -5.93 -8.02
C PHE A 490 5.86 -4.90 -6.89
N HIS A 491 5.15 -5.03 -5.77
CA HIS A 491 5.41 -4.27 -4.54
C HIS A 491 6.51 -4.87 -3.63
N GLY A 492 7.07 -6.03 -3.98
CA GLY A 492 8.08 -6.73 -3.17
C GLY A 492 9.46 -6.05 -3.20
N ASP A 493 10.13 -6.02 -2.05
CA ASP A 493 11.45 -5.40 -1.90
C ASP A 493 12.59 -6.25 -2.49
N CYS A 494 12.37 -7.55 -2.69
CA CYS A 494 13.32 -8.48 -3.28
C CYS A 494 13.74 -8.09 -4.71
N LEU A 495 12.94 -7.31 -5.44
CA LEU A 495 13.30 -6.79 -6.76
C LEU A 495 14.46 -5.78 -6.71
N TYR A 496 14.75 -5.22 -5.52
CA TYR A 496 15.75 -4.18 -5.36
C TYR A 496 17.04 -4.74 -4.77
N THR A 497 18.15 -4.07 -5.04
CA THR A 497 19.41 -4.34 -4.34
C THR A 497 19.31 -3.88 -2.88
N ASP A 498 20.36 -4.04 -2.08
CA ASP A 498 20.31 -3.80 -0.63
C ASP A 498 19.91 -2.36 -0.25
N LEU A 499 18.60 -2.14 -0.08
CA LEU A 499 18.02 -0.86 0.30
C LEU A 499 18.33 -0.45 1.74
N ASN A 500 18.92 -1.34 2.55
CA ASN A 500 19.40 -0.97 3.88
C ASN A 500 20.76 -0.25 3.83
N ASN A 501 21.45 -0.29 2.69
CA ASN A 501 22.78 0.27 2.49
C ASN A 501 22.82 1.32 1.36
N LEU A 502 21.80 2.18 1.27
CA LEU A 502 21.74 3.25 0.27
C LEU A 502 22.77 4.36 0.55
N GLY A 503 23.61 4.65 -0.44
CA GLY A 503 24.60 5.73 -0.36
C GLY A 503 23.97 7.12 -0.47
N LYS A 504 24.77 8.17 -0.16
CA LYS A 504 24.32 9.57 -0.33
C LYS A 504 23.90 9.89 -1.77
N ASN A 505 24.57 9.29 -2.76
CA ASN A 505 24.23 9.49 -4.17
C ASN A 505 22.90 8.83 -4.54
N ASP A 506 22.62 7.64 -4.00
CA ASP A 506 21.38 6.90 -4.25
C ASP A 506 20.19 7.64 -3.62
N LEU A 507 20.36 8.14 -2.39
CA LEU A 507 19.36 8.98 -1.74
C LEU A 507 19.09 10.26 -2.53
N ARG A 508 20.12 10.93 -3.05
CA ARG A 508 19.96 12.10 -3.93
C ARG A 508 19.25 11.76 -5.23
N LEU A 509 19.53 10.59 -5.82
CA LEU A 509 18.86 10.13 -7.03
C LEU A 509 17.38 9.81 -6.75
N LEU A 510 17.08 9.16 -5.62
CA LEU A 510 15.72 8.90 -5.16
C LEU A 510 14.98 10.21 -4.86
N ASP A 511 15.66 11.20 -4.28
CA ASP A 511 15.15 12.56 -4.12
C ASP A 511 14.84 13.19 -5.47
N GLU A 512 15.77 13.14 -6.44
CA GLU A 512 15.56 13.65 -7.79
C GLU A 512 14.40 12.96 -8.50
N VAL A 513 14.20 11.66 -8.28
CA VAL A 513 13.11 10.89 -8.87
C VAL A 513 11.76 11.22 -8.22
N ALA A 514 11.74 11.30 -6.89
CA ALA A 514 10.58 11.75 -6.15
C ALA A 514 10.22 13.19 -6.52
N GLU A 515 11.23 14.06 -6.66
CA GLU A 515 11.10 15.42 -7.16
C GLU A 515 10.69 15.44 -8.61
N ALA A 516 11.15 14.57 -9.49
CA ALA A 516 10.75 14.54 -10.90
C ALA A 516 9.28 14.12 -11.03
N MET A 517 8.82 13.14 -10.25
CA MET A 517 7.40 12.78 -10.18
C MET A 517 6.57 13.89 -9.52
N ALA A 518 7.05 14.43 -8.41
CA ALA A 518 6.37 15.52 -7.70
C ALA A 518 6.38 16.80 -8.52
N ASN A 519 7.45 17.12 -9.23
CA ASN A 519 7.61 18.22 -10.18
C ASN A 519 6.83 17.94 -11.44
N ALA A 520 6.69 16.73 -11.95
CA ALA A 520 5.74 16.52 -13.03
C ALA A 520 4.30 16.82 -12.57
N VAL A 521 3.96 16.47 -11.32
CA VAL A 521 2.67 16.82 -10.70
C VAL A 521 2.59 18.31 -10.31
N LEU A 522 3.70 18.93 -9.91
CA LEU A 522 3.82 20.30 -9.39
C LEU A 522 4.08 21.29 -10.49
N GLU A 523 4.75 20.95 -11.59
CA GLU A 523 4.76 21.59 -12.90
C GLU A 523 3.41 21.37 -13.52
N GLU A 524 2.71 20.24 -13.35
CA GLU A 524 1.29 20.27 -13.65
C GLU A 524 0.56 21.31 -12.77
N ARG A 525 0.98 21.61 -11.52
CA ARG A 525 0.46 22.72 -10.65
C ARG A 525 1.06 24.13 -10.91
N ARG A 526 2.29 24.21 -11.40
CA ARG A 526 3.14 25.37 -11.70
C ARG A 526 3.25 25.56 -13.23
N GLN A 527 2.47 24.81 -13.97
CA GLN A 527 1.74 24.98 -15.22
C GLN A 527 0.20 24.96 -14.90
N ARG A 528 -0.24 25.06 -13.61
CA ARG A 528 -1.55 25.66 -13.17
C ARG A 528 -1.54 27.12 -12.65
N ASN A 529 -0.53 27.64 -11.90
CA ASN A 529 -0.51 28.99 -11.22
C ASN A 529 0.09 30.36 -11.82
N ASN A 530 0.92 30.43 -12.87
CA ASN A 530 1.80 31.45 -13.49
C ASN A 530 1.11 32.02 -14.71
N ASP A 531 0.57 31.18 -15.57
CA ASP A 531 -0.40 31.56 -16.56
C ASP A 531 -1.78 31.88 -15.96
N ILE A 532 -2.13 31.41 -14.75
CA ILE A 532 -3.15 32.11 -13.91
C ILE A 532 -2.81 33.60 -13.73
N GLN A 533 -1.53 33.98 -13.67
CA GLN A 533 -1.11 35.38 -13.64
C GLN A 533 -0.99 36.01 -15.04
N SER A 534 -0.55 35.29 -16.08
CA SER A 534 -0.41 35.83 -17.45
C SER A 534 -1.77 36.08 -18.12
N ALA A 535 -2.75 35.19 -18.01
CA ALA A 535 -4.11 35.41 -18.52
C ALA A 535 -5.00 36.29 -17.61
N LYS A 536 -4.44 36.86 -16.52
CA LYS A 536 -5.04 38.01 -15.80
C LYS A 536 -4.66 39.35 -16.45
N LYS A 537 -3.61 39.38 -17.30
CA LYS A 537 -3.20 40.58 -18.06
C LYS A 537 -3.94 40.76 -19.39
N GLN A 538 -4.57 39.74 -19.95
CA GLN A 538 -5.31 39.84 -21.22
C GLN A 538 -6.80 40.25 -21.08
N THR A 539 -7.34 40.40 -19.86
CA THR A 539 -8.75 40.76 -19.61
C THR A 539 -8.97 42.07 -18.85
N LYS A 540 -8.02 43.02 -18.88
CA LYS A 540 -8.28 44.41 -18.47
C LYS A 540 -7.74 45.41 -19.49
N LYS A 541 -8.65 46.12 -20.17
CA LYS A 541 -8.45 47.55 -20.45
C LYS A 541 -8.23 48.25 -19.10
N VAL A 542 -7.24 49.13 -19.12
CA VAL A 542 -6.56 49.81 -18.00
C VAL A 542 -7.52 50.50 -17.04
N LYS A 543 -7.32 50.30 -15.72
CA LYS A 543 -7.21 51.38 -14.71
C LYS A 543 -6.64 50.86 -13.38
N ASP A 544 -6.00 51.80 -12.67
CA ASP A 544 -4.80 51.67 -11.85
C ASP A 544 -4.82 50.74 -10.64
N LYS A 545 -3.64 50.21 -10.33
CA LYS A 545 -3.31 49.50 -9.10
C LYS A 545 -2.73 50.49 -8.08
N THR A 546 -3.35 50.61 -6.90
CA THR A 546 -2.66 51.04 -5.69
C THR A 546 -2.07 49.82 -4.96
N ALA A 547 -0.95 50.05 -4.29
CA ALA A 547 -0.07 49.06 -3.72
C ALA A 547 -0.52 48.63 -2.33
N GLU A 548 -1.46 47.69 -2.20
CA GLU A 548 -1.80 47.12 -0.87
C GLU A 548 -2.32 45.66 -0.88
N ASP A 549 -2.37 44.99 -2.03
CA ASP A 549 -2.90 43.62 -2.16
C ASP A 549 -1.88 42.48 -1.89
N ALA A 550 -0.72 42.79 -1.31
CA ALA A 550 0.39 41.83 -1.16
C ALA A 550 0.32 40.92 0.09
N ALA A 551 -0.69 41.02 0.96
CA ALA A 551 -0.58 40.49 2.33
C ALA A 551 -1.54 39.36 2.76
N LYS A 552 -2.50 38.88 1.96
CA LYS A 552 -3.48 37.88 2.46
C LYS A 552 -3.73 36.74 1.48
N GLN A 553 -2.76 35.85 1.36
CA GLN A 553 -2.96 34.56 0.69
C GLN A 553 -2.07 33.49 1.32
N ASN A 554 -2.39 33.08 2.54
CA ASN A 554 -1.90 31.85 3.15
C ASN A 554 -2.97 31.41 4.16
N ASP A 555 -3.86 30.50 3.76
CA ASP A 555 -4.38 29.41 4.60
C ASP A 555 -5.48 28.64 3.87
N ILE A 556 -5.09 27.55 3.20
CA ILE A 556 -5.97 26.43 2.86
C ILE A 556 -5.23 25.14 3.27
N PRO A 557 -5.88 24.19 3.97
CA PRO A 557 -5.21 23.00 4.52
C PRO A 557 -4.63 22.11 3.43
N ASN A 558 -3.32 21.91 3.50
CA ASN A 558 -2.55 21.13 2.55
C ASN A 558 -2.60 19.63 2.92
N THR A 559 -3.60 18.91 2.43
CA THR A 559 -3.76 17.45 2.65
C THR A 559 -2.59 16.65 2.07
N GLN A 560 -1.88 17.18 1.06
CA GLN A 560 -0.70 16.53 0.45
C GLN A 560 0.65 16.93 1.03
N ALA A 561 0.77 18.10 1.69
CA ALA A 561 1.90 18.30 2.59
C ALA A 561 1.85 17.31 3.76
N ARG A 562 0.67 16.80 4.16
CA ARG A 562 0.56 15.72 5.15
C ARG A 562 1.04 14.36 4.62
N GLU A 563 0.80 14.04 3.35
CA GLU A 563 1.33 12.82 2.70
C GLU A 563 2.85 12.91 2.44
N ASN A 564 3.34 14.04 1.92
CA ASN A 564 4.79 14.27 1.74
C ASN A 564 5.54 14.48 3.08
N ALA A 565 4.88 15.01 4.12
CA ALA A 565 5.42 15.01 5.49
C ALA A 565 5.39 13.62 6.15
N GLY A 566 4.58 12.69 5.63
CA GLY A 566 4.60 11.28 6.00
C GLY A 566 5.85 10.57 5.46
N ILE A 567 6.25 10.88 4.22
CA ILE A 567 7.45 10.31 3.57
C ILE A 567 8.75 10.73 4.27
N THR A 568 8.82 11.93 4.85
CA THR A 568 9.97 12.37 5.66
C THR A 568 10.07 11.68 7.03
N ARG A 569 9.01 10.97 7.47
CA ARG A 569 9.03 10.11 8.68
C ARG A 569 9.40 8.65 8.37
N LEU A 570 9.46 8.28 7.09
CA LEU A 570 9.85 6.93 6.67
C LEU A 570 11.36 6.76 6.80
N THR A 571 11.79 5.53 7.11
CA THR A 571 13.22 5.19 7.02
C THR A 571 13.69 5.32 5.55
N PRO A 572 15.00 5.53 5.30
CA PRO A 572 15.53 5.59 3.94
C PRO A 572 15.10 4.41 3.06
N ARG A 573 15.10 3.19 3.60
CA ARG A 573 14.61 1.99 2.94
C ARG A 573 13.11 2.08 2.60
N GLN A 574 12.26 2.41 3.57
CA GLN A 574 10.82 2.53 3.35
C GLN A 574 10.50 3.58 2.29
N ARG A 575 11.26 4.69 2.29
CA ARG A 575 11.15 5.73 1.29
C ARG A 575 11.58 5.25 -0.10
N ALA A 576 12.69 4.53 -0.20
CA ALA A 576 13.15 3.94 -1.46
C ALA A 576 12.11 2.97 -2.03
N ILE A 577 11.57 2.06 -1.20
CA ILE A 577 10.49 1.14 -1.60
C ILE A 577 9.28 1.94 -2.12
N ALA A 578 8.81 2.95 -1.39
CA ALA A 578 7.66 3.74 -1.81
C ALA A 578 7.86 4.46 -3.17
N ILE A 579 9.09 4.88 -3.49
CA ILE A 579 9.43 5.51 -4.77
C ILE A 579 9.56 4.46 -5.87
N LEU A 580 10.36 3.42 -5.63
CA LEU A 580 10.66 2.39 -6.63
C LEU A 580 9.43 1.54 -6.97
N SER A 581 8.53 1.28 -6.01
CA SER A 581 7.29 0.54 -6.25
C SER A 581 6.31 1.26 -7.16
N GLN A 582 6.30 2.61 -7.15
CA GLN A 582 5.51 3.38 -8.11
C GLN A 582 5.96 3.16 -9.56
N ILE A 583 7.24 2.82 -9.75
CA ILE A 583 7.84 2.48 -11.05
C ILE A 583 7.65 0.99 -11.36
N SER A 584 8.06 0.09 -10.46
CA SER A 584 8.12 -1.36 -10.72
C SER A 584 6.75 -2.00 -10.96
N THR A 585 5.68 -1.45 -10.38
CA THR A 585 4.29 -1.88 -10.63
C THR A 585 3.89 -1.78 -12.10
N ARG A 586 4.63 -1.04 -12.95
CA ARG A 586 4.39 -0.96 -14.41
C ARG A 586 5.09 -2.06 -15.22
N PHE A 587 6.12 -2.69 -14.67
CA PHE A 587 6.87 -3.70 -15.40
C PHE A 587 6.05 -4.90 -15.85
N PRO A 588 5.17 -5.51 -15.04
CA PRO A 588 4.45 -6.70 -15.48
C PRO A 588 3.62 -6.49 -16.76
N ILE A 589 2.84 -5.40 -16.86
CA ILE A 589 2.04 -5.12 -18.07
C ILE A 589 2.92 -4.76 -19.28
N MET A 590 4.07 -4.13 -19.05
CA MET A 590 5.03 -3.83 -20.11
C MET A 590 5.72 -5.10 -20.60
N ILE A 591 6.17 -5.98 -19.69
CA ILE A 591 6.73 -7.31 -19.99
C ILE A 591 5.73 -8.12 -20.81
N TYR A 592 4.48 -8.17 -20.36
CA TYR A 592 3.37 -8.83 -21.05
C TYR A 592 3.25 -8.36 -22.51
N GLY A 593 3.39 -7.06 -22.75
CA GLY A 593 3.26 -6.46 -24.06
C GLY A 593 4.48 -6.55 -24.98
N THR A 594 5.71 -6.60 -24.45
CA THR A 594 6.93 -6.37 -25.26
C THR A 594 7.97 -7.48 -25.22
N VAL A 595 7.85 -8.48 -24.35
CA VAL A 595 8.83 -9.57 -24.25
C VAL A 595 8.35 -10.79 -25.01
N ASP A 596 8.90 -10.97 -26.22
CA ASP A 596 8.63 -12.15 -27.06
C ASP A 596 9.65 -13.28 -26.87
N ASN A 597 10.91 -12.90 -26.70
CA ASN A 597 12.04 -13.80 -26.45
C ASN A 597 12.66 -13.52 -25.07
N ILE A 598 12.95 -14.60 -24.34
CA ILE A 598 13.57 -14.58 -23.01
C ILE A 598 15.07 -14.87 -23.05
N GLU A 599 15.61 -15.34 -24.18
CA GLU A 599 17.04 -15.55 -24.38
C GLU A 599 17.77 -14.20 -24.43
N GLY A 600 18.82 -14.05 -23.61
CA GLY A 600 19.56 -12.79 -23.51
C GLY A 600 18.76 -11.62 -22.92
N LEU A 601 17.62 -11.89 -22.24
CA LEU A 601 16.83 -10.86 -21.58
C LEU A 601 17.63 -10.21 -20.45
N THR A 602 17.69 -8.88 -20.48
CA THR A 602 18.27 -8.00 -19.46
C THR A 602 17.35 -6.79 -19.32
N ILE A 603 17.56 -5.95 -18.30
CA ILE A 603 16.79 -4.70 -18.21
C ILE A 603 17.05 -3.83 -19.45
N ASP A 604 18.29 -3.80 -19.97
CA ASP A 604 18.61 -2.99 -21.15
C ASP A 604 17.98 -3.53 -22.44
N SER A 605 17.93 -4.85 -22.64
CA SER A 605 17.25 -5.41 -23.82
C SER A 605 15.74 -5.22 -23.73
N PHE A 606 15.15 -5.31 -22.54
CA PHE A 606 13.76 -4.95 -22.31
C PHE A 606 13.46 -3.48 -22.67
N LEU A 607 14.28 -2.54 -22.20
CA LEU A 607 14.10 -1.11 -22.49
C LEU A 607 14.22 -0.76 -23.98
N ARG A 608 15.04 -1.49 -24.76
CA ARG A 608 15.20 -1.26 -26.20
C ARG A 608 13.95 -1.56 -27.01
N ASN A 609 13.07 -2.42 -26.51
CA ASN A 609 11.84 -2.82 -27.19
C ASN A 609 10.65 -1.89 -26.89
N ILE A 610 10.88 -0.78 -26.19
CA ILE A 610 9.83 0.16 -25.77
C ILE A 610 10.04 1.50 -26.47
N ASP A 611 9.06 1.90 -27.28
CA ASP A 611 9.07 3.22 -27.92
C ASP A 611 8.75 4.36 -26.92
N ALA A 612 9.11 5.59 -27.29
CA ALA A 612 8.97 6.75 -26.41
C ALA A 612 7.52 7.10 -26.06
N GLU A 613 6.57 6.87 -26.97
CA GLU A 613 5.15 7.14 -26.72
C GLU A 613 4.58 6.12 -25.73
N SER A 614 4.90 4.83 -25.92
CA SER A 614 4.54 3.76 -24.99
C SER A 614 5.16 3.97 -23.61
N TRP A 615 6.45 4.33 -23.53
CA TRP A 615 7.08 4.67 -22.25
C TRP A 615 6.32 5.78 -21.53
N ARG A 616 6.03 6.89 -22.22
CA ARG A 616 5.29 8.03 -21.66
C ARG A 616 3.86 7.65 -21.25
N HIS A 617 3.24 6.69 -21.94
CA HIS A 617 1.87 6.29 -21.67
C HIS A 617 1.74 5.38 -20.44
N PHE A 618 2.67 4.45 -20.24
CA PHE A 618 2.57 3.44 -19.18
C PHE A 618 3.39 3.78 -17.92
N MET A 619 4.49 4.54 -18.03
CA MET A 619 5.32 4.90 -16.88
C MET A 619 4.80 6.12 -16.11
N PRO A 620 5.13 6.25 -14.81
CA PRO A 620 4.77 7.45 -14.05
C PRO A 620 5.31 8.73 -14.71
N ARG A 621 4.48 9.76 -14.75
CA ARG A 621 4.88 11.07 -15.29
C ARG A 621 6.12 11.61 -14.59
N GLY A 622 7.01 12.23 -15.36
CA GLY A 622 8.30 12.74 -14.87
C GLY A 622 9.43 11.71 -14.93
N ILE A 623 9.12 10.42 -15.03
CA ILE A 623 10.13 9.37 -15.16
C ILE A 623 10.52 9.21 -16.63
N THR A 624 11.65 9.80 -17.02
CA THR A 624 12.25 9.59 -18.33
C THR A 624 13.05 8.29 -18.38
N MET A 625 13.25 7.76 -19.59
CA MET A 625 14.09 6.57 -19.77
C MET A 625 15.54 6.80 -19.34
N GLN A 626 16.05 8.03 -19.48
CA GLN A 626 17.38 8.41 -18.98
C GLN A 626 17.45 8.39 -17.46
N LEU A 627 16.43 8.91 -16.78
CA LEU A 627 16.36 8.89 -15.32
C LEU A 627 16.24 7.45 -14.79
N PHE A 628 15.45 6.60 -15.45
CA PHE A 628 15.34 5.19 -15.11
C PHE A 628 16.68 4.44 -15.28
N LYS A 629 17.43 4.70 -16.35
CA LYS A 629 18.76 4.09 -16.54
C LYS A 629 19.72 4.39 -15.39
N ARG A 630 19.64 5.58 -14.77
CA ARG A 630 20.42 5.92 -13.58
C ARG A 630 19.96 5.14 -12.35
N LEU A 631 18.66 4.87 -12.23
CA LEU A 631 18.09 4.04 -11.15
C LEU A 631 18.37 2.54 -11.30
N LYS A 632 18.77 2.06 -12.50
CA LYS A 632 18.94 0.63 -12.80
C LYS A 632 19.77 -0.12 -11.75
N HIS A 633 20.83 0.48 -11.23
CA HIS A 633 21.70 -0.16 -10.23
C HIS A 633 21.02 -0.48 -8.89
N LEU A 634 19.84 0.09 -8.63
CA LEU A 634 18.98 -0.22 -7.48
C LEU A 634 18.08 -1.44 -7.73
N TYR A 635 18.08 -2.01 -8.93
CA TYR A 635 17.28 -3.18 -9.30
C TYR A 635 18.15 -4.43 -9.43
N ARG A 636 17.63 -5.55 -8.93
CA ARG A 636 18.20 -6.89 -9.13
C ARG A 636 17.78 -7.43 -10.50
N GLU A 637 18.71 -7.35 -11.46
CA GLU A 637 18.46 -7.80 -12.83
C GLU A 637 18.16 -9.30 -12.91
N ASP A 638 18.80 -10.13 -12.07
CA ASP A 638 18.56 -11.57 -11.99
C ASP A 638 17.10 -11.90 -11.62
N ILE A 639 16.53 -11.18 -10.64
CA ILE A 639 15.13 -11.34 -10.23
C ILE A 639 14.18 -10.75 -11.28
N PHE A 640 14.50 -9.58 -11.84
CA PHE A 640 13.70 -9.00 -12.92
C PHE A 640 13.56 -9.99 -14.09
N VAL A 641 14.69 -10.56 -14.55
CA VAL A 641 14.72 -11.51 -15.65
C VAL A 641 14.00 -12.80 -15.30
N ALA A 642 14.20 -13.35 -14.09
CA ALA A 642 13.47 -14.54 -13.64
C ALA A 642 11.95 -14.29 -13.59
N THR A 643 11.52 -13.12 -13.12
CA THR A 643 10.11 -12.75 -13.02
C THR A 643 9.51 -12.56 -14.41
N ALA A 644 10.22 -11.89 -15.32
CA ALA A 644 9.80 -11.75 -16.70
C ALA A 644 9.67 -13.11 -17.41
N LYS A 645 10.63 -14.01 -17.19
CA LYS A 645 10.57 -15.40 -17.67
C LYS A 645 9.35 -16.15 -17.13
N ALA A 646 9.02 -15.98 -15.84
CA ALA A 646 7.85 -16.61 -15.24
C ALA A 646 6.54 -16.10 -15.85
N ILE A 647 6.41 -14.78 -16.09
CA ILE A 647 5.25 -14.19 -16.77
C ILE A 647 5.12 -14.76 -18.20
N VAL A 648 6.22 -14.75 -18.97
CA VAL A 648 6.22 -15.27 -20.35
C VAL A 648 5.93 -16.77 -20.38
N ALA A 649 6.46 -17.55 -19.44
CA ALA A 649 6.17 -18.99 -19.33
C ALA A 649 4.68 -19.25 -19.08
N ARG A 650 4.02 -18.47 -18.20
CA ARG A 650 2.56 -18.54 -18.01
C ARG A 650 1.78 -18.19 -19.27
N LEU A 651 2.22 -17.17 -20.02
CA LEU A 651 1.61 -16.82 -21.30
C LEU A 651 1.77 -17.93 -22.34
N ARG A 652 2.95 -18.55 -22.43
CA ARG A 652 3.20 -19.68 -23.30
C ARG A 652 2.38 -20.90 -22.90
N HIS A 653 2.17 -21.13 -21.60
CA HIS A 653 1.27 -22.16 -21.11
C HIS A 653 -0.18 -21.87 -21.51
N ALA A 654 -0.66 -20.63 -21.35
CA ALA A 654 -1.99 -20.23 -21.78
C ALA A 654 -2.24 -20.50 -23.28
N ASP A 655 -1.21 -20.37 -24.13
CA ASP A 655 -1.30 -20.68 -25.55
C ASP A 655 -1.39 -22.19 -25.87
N THR A 656 -1.13 -23.07 -24.90
CA THR A 656 -1.38 -24.52 -25.02
C THR A 656 -2.80 -24.92 -24.64
N LEU A 657 -3.57 -24.00 -24.08
CA LEU A 657 -4.93 -24.26 -23.60
C LEU A 657 -5.98 -23.96 -24.67
N LEU A 658 -7.08 -24.70 -24.63
CA LEU A 658 -8.28 -24.40 -25.42
C LEU A 658 -8.90 -23.05 -25.01
N PRO A 659 -9.71 -22.41 -25.86
CA PRO A 659 -10.22 -21.06 -25.61
C PRO A 659 -10.87 -20.86 -24.22
N ASP A 660 -11.66 -21.83 -23.74
CA ASP A 660 -12.29 -21.81 -22.42
C ASP A 660 -11.28 -21.63 -21.28
N SER A 661 -10.30 -22.53 -21.20
CA SER A 661 -9.27 -22.51 -20.15
C SER A 661 -8.25 -21.39 -20.36
N ARG A 662 -7.97 -21.04 -21.62
CA ARG A 662 -7.04 -19.95 -21.97
C ARG A 662 -7.49 -18.61 -21.40
N ILE A 663 -8.77 -18.29 -21.52
CA ILE A 663 -9.29 -16.99 -21.05
C ILE A 663 -9.22 -16.88 -19.54
N ALA A 664 -9.54 -17.96 -18.82
CA ALA A 664 -9.39 -18.00 -17.37
C ALA A 664 -7.92 -17.74 -16.96
N GLU A 665 -6.95 -18.34 -17.65
CA GLU A 665 -5.52 -18.10 -17.38
C GLU A 665 -5.10 -16.66 -17.74
N ILE A 666 -5.53 -16.11 -18.87
CA ILE A 666 -5.22 -14.72 -19.26
C ILE A 666 -5.82 -13.72 -18.27
N ALA A 667 -7.07 -13.94 -17.84
CA ALA A 667 -7.72 -13.12 -16.84
C ALA A 667 -7.01 -13.20 -15.49
N SER A 668 -6.57 -14.40 -15.09
CA SER A 668 -5.76 -14.63 -13.90
C SER A 668 -4.45 -13.86 -13.95
N ILE A 669 -3.67 -13.98 -15.04
CA ILE A 669 -2.41 -13.24 -15.24
C ILE A 669 -2.61 -11.73 -15.13
N LEU A 670 -3.64 -11.17 -15.79
CA LEU A 670 -3.92 -9.74 -15.75
C LEU A 670 -4.51 -9.27 -14.40
N SER A 671 -5.06 -10.19 -13.59
CA SER A 671 -5.52 -9.87 -12.24
C SER A 671 -4.38 -9.77 -11.21
N ASP A 672 -3.25 -10.46 -11.44
CA ASP A 672 -2.05 -10.36 -10.60
C ASP A 672 -1.35 -8.99 -10.76
N PHE A 673 -1.63 -8.26 -11.83
CA PHE A 673 -0.99 -6.97 -12.10
C PHE A 673 -1.66 -5.86 -11.30
N SER A 674 -0.85 -4.99 -10.68
CA SER A 674 -1.38 -3.86 -9.91
C SER A 674 -1.91 -2.74 -10.79
N TYR A 675 -3.06 -2.19 -10.38
CA TYR A 675 -3.75 -1.07 -11.04
C TYR A 675 -3.42 0.22 -10.29
N PRO A 676 -2.56 1.10 -10.84
CA PRO A 676 -2.12 2.29 -10.12
C PRO A 676 -3.23 3.27 -9.72
N ASP A 677 -3.08 3.83 -8.52
CA ASP A 677 -4.04 4.68 -7.82
C ASP A 677 -4.48 5.98 -8.53
N ARG A 678 -3.88 6.33 -9.67
CA ARG A 678 -4.07 7.67 -10.29
C ARG A 678 -4.46 7.65 -11.76
N GLU A 679 -4.58 6.46 -12.35
CA GLU A 679 -4.74 6.34 -13.80
C GLU A 679 -5.77 5.26 -14.13
N THR A 680 -6.91 5.66 -14.72
CA THR A 680 -7.93 4.76 -15.29
C THR A 680 -7.45 4.09 -16.59
N ILE A 681 -6.13 3.89 -16.71
CA ILE A 681 -5.46 3.32 -17.88
C ILE A 681 -5.74 1.82 -17.99
N LEU A 682 -6.03 1.11 -16.90
CA LEU A 682 -6.35 -0.32 -16.98
C LEU A 682 -7.72 -0.56 -16.35
N THR A 683 -8.62 -1.24 -17.07
CA THR A 683 -9.96 -1.57 -16.57
C THR A 683 -9.91 -2.98 -15.98
N PRO A 684 -10.19 -3.18 -14.68
CA PRO A 684 -10.17 -4.50 -14.06
C PRO A 684 -11.16 -5.47 -14.70
N TRP A 685 -10.85 -6.78 -14.69
CA TRP A 685 -11.66 -7.81 -15.34
C TRP A 685 -13.10 -7.90 -14.80
N ASN A 686 -13.28 -7.75 -13.49
CA ASN A 686 -14.60 -7.71 -12.86
C ASN A 686 -15.44 -6.51 -13.34
N VAL A 687 -14.82 -5.35 -13.58
CA VAL A 687 -15.50 -4.15 -14.12
C VAL A 687 -15.91 -4.36 -15.57
N VAL A 688 -15.07 -4.99 -16.40
CA VAL A 688 -15.40 -5.33 -17.79
C VAL A 688 -16.60 -6.28 -17.83
N ASN A 689 -16.57 -7.34 -17.01
CA ASN A 689 -17.66 -8.31 -16.89
C ASN A 689 -18.96 -7.63 -16.43
N ARG A 690 -18.87 -6.77 -15.41
CA ARG A 690 -20.01 -6.00 -14.91
C ARG A 690 -20.63 -5.14 -15.99
N HIS A 691 -19.84 -4.29 -16.61
CA HIS A 691 -20.30 -3.41 -17.67
C HIS A 691 -20.93 -4.18 -18.84
N LEU A 692 -20.23 -5.16 -19.42
CA LEU A 692 -20.70 -5.81 -20.64
C LEU A 692 -21.85 -6.80 -20.39
N SER A 693 -21.90 -7.46 -19.23
CA SER A 693 -23.03 -8.35 -18.90
C SER A 693 -24.33 -7.56 -18.66
N ASP A 694 -24.25 -6.39 -18.02
CA ASP A 694 -25.38 -5.49 -17.83
C ASP A 694 -25.89 -4.87 -19.14
N THR A 695 -25.03 -4.71 -20.14
CA THR A 695 -25.37 -4.03 -21.41
C THR A 695 -25.54 -5.01 -22.57
N LEU A 696 -24.48 -5.63 -23.09
CA LEU A 696 -24.59 -6.55 -24.22
C LEU A 696 -25.08 -7.96 -23.83
N GLY A 697 -24.89 -8.36 -22.57
CA GLY A 697 -25.06 -9.73 -22.10
C GLY A 697 -23.80 -10.56 -22.33
N GLY A 698 -23.96 -11.86 -22.59
CA GLY A 698 -22.85 -12.78 -22.87
C GLY A 698 -22.43 -13.61 -21.67
N TYR A 699 -21.24 -14.21 -21.74
CA TYR A 699 -20.75 -15.12 -20.71
C TYR A 699 -19.95 -14.37 -19.63
N CYS A 700 -20.56 -14.20 -18.47
CA CYS A 700 -20.00 -13.50 -17.32
C CYS A 700 -19.23 -14.45 -16.40
N PHE A 701 -17.99 -14.08 -16.08
CA PHE A 701 -17.06 -14.87 -15.26
C PHE A 701 -17.24 -14.66 -13.75
N PHE A 702 -18.21 -13.86 -13.32
CA PHE A 702 -18.42 -13.50 -11.92
C PHE A 702 -19.85 -13.78 -11.47
N ASP A 703 -20.02 -13.95 -10.16
CA ASP A 703 -21.32 -13.99 -9.51
C ASP A 703 -22.13 -12.70 -9.76
N ASP A 704 -23.42 -12.71 -9.45
CA ASP A 704 -24.32 -11.57 -9.70
C ASP A 704 -23.92 -10.30 -8.92
N LYS A 705 -23.11 -10.46 -7.86
CA LYS A 705 -22.56 -9.35 -7.06
C LYS A 705 -21.19 -8.86 -7.56
N PHE A 706 -20.59 -9.53 -8.54
CA PHE A 706 -19.24 -9.24 -9.05
C PHE A 706 -18.14 -9.25 -7.97
N THR A 707 -18.33 -10.08 -6.94
CA THR A 707 -17.42 -10.23 -5.80
C THR A 707 -16.53 -11.45 -5.91
N LYS A 708 -16.98 -12.50 -6.62
CA LYS A 708 -16.24 -13.76 -6.74
C LYS A 708 -16.21 -14.26 -8.19
N PRO A 709 -15.05 -14.69 -8.70
CA PRO A 709 -14.98 -15.36 -9.99
C PRO A 709 -15.66 -16.73 -9.91
N LEU A 710 -16.28 -17.16 -11.01
CA LEU A 710 -16.95 -18.45 -11.16
C LEU A 710 -16.04 -19.45 -11.86
N ALA A 711 -16.14 -20.72 -11.47
CA ALA A 711 -15.43 -21.81 -12.15
C ALA A 711 -15.92 -22.02 -13.60
N GLN A 712 -17.21 -21.75 -13.84
CA GLN A 712 -17.83 -21.77 -15.17
C GLN A 712 -18.58 -20.45 -15.38
N PRO A 713 -18.35 -19.75 -16.51
CA PRO A 713 -19.04 -18.49 -16.78
C PRO A 713 -20.56 -18.68 -16.93
N ARG A 714 -21.35 -17.79 -16.33
CA ARG A 714 -22.81 -17.78 -16.45
C ARG A 714 -23.23 -17.01 -17.71
N PHE A 715 -24.22 -17.52 -18.44
CA PHE A 715 -24.77 -16.79 -19.57
C PHE A 715 -25.78 -15.73 -19.10
N VAL A 716 -25.57 -14.48 -19.50
CA VAL A 716 -26.45 -13.34 -19.22
C VAL A 716 -27.13 -12.93 -20.51
N TYR A 717 -28.45 -13.00 -20.52
CA TYR A 717 -29.26 -12.66 -21.68
C TYR A 717 -29.88 -11.26 -21.54
N ASN A 718 -29.55 -10.34 -22.45
CA ASN A 718 -30.22 -9.06 -22.56
C ASN A 718 -31.10 -9.02 -23.81
N GLU A 719 -32.41 -9.05 -23.58
CA GLU A 719 -33.44 -9.22 -24.60
C GLU A 719 -33.24 -8.26 -25.79
N GLY A 720 -33.16 -8.85 -26.99
CA GLY A 720 -32.99 -8.13 -28.25
C GLY A 720 -31.59 -7.53 -28.50
N VAL A 721 -30.76 -7.32 -27.46
CA VAL A 721 -29.36 -6.86 -27.60
C VAL A 721 -28.46 -8.02 -27.91
N THR A 722 -28.46 -9.03 -27.04
CA THR A 722 -27.59 -10.21 -27.15
C THR A 722 -27.82 -10.95 -28.46
N ASN A 723 -29.08 -11.04 -28.94
CA ASN A 723 -29.41 -11.65 -30.23
C ASN A 723 -28.74 -10.96 -31.43
N ARG A 724 -28.68 -9.62 -31.41
CA ARG A 724 -28.18 -8.82 -32.53
C ARG A 724 -26.66 -8.65 -32.50
N THR A 725 -26.03 -8.94 -31.36
CA THR A 725 -24.58 -8.85 -31.15
C THR A 725 -23.99 -10.25 -30.92
N LEU A 726 -24.01 -10.76 -29.70
CA LEU A 726 -23.25 -11.93 -29.28
C LEU A 726 -23.81 -13.27 -29.80
N MET A 727 -25.06 -13.32 -30.25
CA MET A 727 -25.65 -14.49 -30.93
C MET A 727 -25.75 -14.33 -32.45
N ASN A 728 -25.28 -13.21 -33.00
CA ASN A 728 -25.19 -13.00 -34.43
C ASN A 728 -23.77 -13.38 -34.91
N PRO A 729 -23.60 -14.44 -35.72
CA PRO A 729 -22.28 -14.87 -36.17
C PRO A 729 -21.58 -13.85 -37.07
N ASN A 730 -22.30 -12.90 -37.64
CA ASN A 730 -21.73 -11.85 -38.48
C ASN A 730 -21.51 -10.53 -37.74
N ALA A 731 -21.71 -10.49 -36.42
CA ALA A 731 -21.61 -9.24 -35.66
C ALA A 731 -20.18 -8.69 -35.66
N GLN A 732 -20.02 -7.42 -36.01
CA GLN A 732 -18.73 -6.71 -35.94
C GLN A 732 -18.72 -5.80 -34.72
N ILE A 733 -17.80 -6.04 -33.77
CA ILE A 733 -17.75 -5.34 -32.49
C ILE A 733 -16.41 -4.64 -32.33
N LEU A 734 -16.47 -3.33 -32.06
CA LEU A 734 -15.31 -2.45 -31.94
C LEU A 734 -15.03 -2.09 -30.47
N ASP A 735 -13.83 -2.40 -29.99
CA ASP A 735 -13.25 -1.80 -28.77
C ASP A 735 -12.55 -0.48 -29.10
N ILE A 736 -13.22 0.64 -28.83
CA ILE A 736 -12.73 1.98 -29.16
C ILE A 736 -11.87 2.50 -28.00
N CYS A 737 -10.54 2.45 -28.18
CA CYS A 737 -9.50 2.67 -27.15
C CYS A 737 -9.16 1.43 -26.31
N SER A 738 -8.89 0.30 -26.97
CA SER A 738 -8.32 -0.87 -26.30
C SER A 738 -6.96 -0.53 -25.65
N LYS A 739 -6.79 -1.02 -24.42
CA LYS A 739 -5.57 -0.86 -23.62
C LYS A 739 -5.00 -2.22 -23.24
N THR A 740 -5.83 -3.06 -22.64
CA THR A 740 -5.51 -4.44 -22.27
C THR A 740 -6.18 -5.48 -23.16
N GLY A 741 -7.08 -5.10 -24.08
CA GLY A 741 -7.87 -6.05 -24.87
C GLY A 741 -8.91 -6.85 -24.08
N LEU A 742 -9.14 -6.58 -22.79
CA LEU A 742 -10.12 -7.32 -21.99
C LEU A 742 -11.56 -7.17 -22.49
N TYR A 743 -11.94 -5.99 -22.99
CA TYR A 743 -13.24 -5.78 -23.63
C TYR A 743 -13.39 -6.65 -24.87
N SER A 744 -12.38 -6.67 -25.75
CA SER A 744 -12.31 -7.57 -26.90
C SER A 744 -12.38 -9.04 -26.48
N LEU A 745 -11.67 -9.43 -25.42
CA LEU A 745 -11.62 -10.81 -24.92
C LEU A 745 -13.00 -11.30 -24.44
N TYR A 746 -13.72 -10.50 -23.66
CA TYR A 746 -15.06 -10.83 -23.17
C TYR A 746 -16.04 -11.10 -24.31
N VAL A 747 -16.02 -10.23 -25.33
CA VAL A 747 -16.92 -10.32 -26.47
C VAL A 747 -16.53 -11.50 -27.37
N ALA A 748 -15.24 -11.68 -27.65
CA ALA A 748 -14.73 -12.82 -28.43
C ALA A 748 -15.13 -14.15 -27.77
N TYR A 749 -14.99 -14.25 -26.46
CA TYR A 749 -15.41 -15.42 -25.70
C TYR A 749 -16.91 -15.67 -25.78
N SER A 750 -17.71 -14.62 -25.62
CA SER A 750 -19.15 -14.76 -25.66
C SER A 750 -19.63 -15.25 -27.02
N LEU A 751 -19.07 -14.72 -28.12
CA LEU A 751 -19.31 -15.21 -29.48
C LEU A 751 -18.87 -16.67 -29.63
N TYR A 752 -17.69 -17.02 -29.11
CA TYR A 752 -17.15 -18.39 -29.18
C TYR A 752 -18.07 -19.38 -28.46
N LYS A 753 -18.48 -19.07 -27.23
CA LYS A 753 -19.32 -19.98 -26.47
C LYS A 753 -20.70 -20.15 -27.10
N VAL A 754 -21.35 -19.05 -27.51
CA VAL A 754 -22.66 -19.16 -28.20
C VAL A 754 -22.54 -20.03 -29.45
N ARG A 755 -21.52 -19.83 -30.30
CA ARG A 755 -21.34 -20.64 -31.51
C ARG A 755 -21.02 -22.09 -31.19
N SER A 756 -20.12 -22.33 -30.23
CA SER A 756 -19.75 -23.68 -29.81
C SER A 756 -20.97 -24.48 -29.34
N SER A 757 -21.85 -23.88 -28.53
CA SER A 757 -23.08 -24.50 -28.05
C SER A 757 -24.13 -24.73 -29.14
N GLN A 758 -24.12 -23.95 -30.23
CA GLN A 758 -24.99 -24.15 -31.39
C GLN A 758 -24.45 -25.21 -32.36
N SER A 759 -23.13 -25.36 -32.44
CA SER A 759 -22.45 -26.33 -33.32
C SER A 759 -22.41 -27.75 -32.73
N GLN A 760 -22.61 -27.90 -31.41
CA GLN A 760 -22.70 -29.19 -30.75
C GLN A 760 -24.10 -29.79 -30.96
N GLY A 761 -24.19 -30.93 -31.67
CA GLY A 761 -25.38 -31.78 -31.63
C GLY A 761 -25.62 -32.32 -30.21
N LEU A 762 -26.77 -32.97 -29.95
CA LEU A 762 -27.16 -33.43 -28.60
C LEU A 762 -26.12 -34.34 -27.89
N PHE A 763 -25.10 -34.86 -28.62
CA PHE A 763 -24.05 -35.75 -28.12
C PHE A 763 -22.62 -35.47 -28.64
N ASP A 764 -22.38 -34.44 -29.45
CA ASP A 764 -21.06 -34.20 -30.06
C ASP A 764 -20.31 -33.05 -29.37
N MET A 765 -19.05 -33.28 -28.98
CA MET A 765 -18.14 -32.23 -28.53
C MET A 765 -17.28 -31.75 -29.71
N LEU A 766 -16.97 -30.44 -29.75
CA LEU A 766 -16.02 -29.91 -30.72
C LEU A 766 -14.63 -30.51 -30.46
N SER A 767 -13.93 -30.89 -31.53
CA SER A 767 -12.51 -31.21 -31.43
C SER A 767 -11.69 -29.97 -31.06
N ASP A 768 -10.47 -30.19 -30.54
CA ASP A 768 -9.52 -29.12 -30.22
C ASP A 768 -9.23 -28.25 -31.45
N GLN A 769 -9.12 -28.87 -32.63
CA GLN A 769 -8.85 -28.17 -33.89
C GLN A 769 -10.03 -27.29 -34.32
N GLU A 770 -11.27 -27.79 -34.21
CA GLU A 770 -12.47 -27.01 -34.52
C GLU A 770 -12.64 -25.84 -33.54
N SER A 771 -12.37 -26.07 -32.24
CA SER A 771 -12.40 -25.03 -31.22
C SER A 771 -11.41 -23.90 -31.51
N CYS A 772 -10.17 -24.24 -31.87
CA CYS A 772 -9.15 -23.26 -32.24
C CYS A 772 -9.47 -22.55 -33.57
N SER A 773 -10.02 -23.27 -34.56
CA SER A 773 -10.46 -22.66 -35.84
C SER A 773 -11.59 -21.66 -35.62
N MET A 774 -12.59 -22.02 -34.80
CA MET A 774 -13.70 -21.13 -34.47
C MET A 774 -13.21 -19.88 -33.73
N TRP A 775 -12.28 -20.02 -32.77
CA TRP A 775 -11.66 -18.88 -32.09
C TRP A 775 -10.95 -17.95 -33.08
N LYS A 776 -10.16 -18.53 -34.00
CA LYS A 776 -9.48 -17.78 -35.05
C LYS A 776 -10.47 -16.98 -35.90
N GLU A 777 -11.53 -17.61 -36.41
CA GLU A 777 -12.54 -16.94 -37.24
C GLU A 777 -13.20 -15.78 -36.50
N ILE A 778 -13.54 -15.97 -35.22
CA ILE A 778 -14.15 -14.92 -34.39
C ILE A 778 -13.22 -13.72 -34.26
N VAL A 779 -11.94 -13.97 -33.93
CA VAL A 779 -10.95 -12.89 -33.78
C VAL A 779 -10.68 -12.17 -35.10
N GLU A 780 -10.65 -12.88 -36.22
CA GLU A 780 -10.33 -12.32 -37.54
C GLU A 780 -11.50 -11.60 -38.22
N HIS A 781 -12.76 -11.94 -37.89
CA HIS A 781 -13.94 -11.40 -38.58
C HIS A 781 -14.89 -10.59 -37.71
N ASN A 782 -14.95 -10.84 -36.39
CA ASN A 782 -15.93 -10.20 -35.51
C ASN A 782 -15.33 -9.13 -34.60
N ILE A 783 -14.05 -9.22 -34.27
CA ILE A 783 -13.41 -8.37 -33.26
C ILE A 783 -12.53 -7.31 -33.91
N PHE A 784 -12.76 -6.05 -33.55
CA PHE A 784 -11.99 -4.89 -33.98
C PHE A 784 -11.53 -4.08 -32.77
N ALA A 785 -10.30 -3.56 -32.79
CA ALA A 785 -9.77 -2.75 -31.71
C ALA A 785 -8.98 -1.54 -32.22
N VAL A 786 -9.18 -0.39 -31.59
CA VAL A 786 -8.38 0.82 -31.85
C VAL A 786 -7.49 1.08 -30.65
N CYS A 787 -6.18 1.11 -30.86
CA CYS A 787 -5.17 1.31 -29.82
C CYS A 787 -4.45 2.65 -30.01
N LYS A 788 -4.11 3.30 -28.90
CA LYS A 788 -3.38 4.57 -28.91
C LYS A 788 -1.89 4.40 -29.21
N THR A 789 -1.28 3.32 -28.72
CA THR A 789 0.17 3.08 -28.78
C THR A 789 0.47 1.69 -29.35
N ALA A 790 1.66 1.50 -29.90
CA ALA A 790 2.12 0.20 -30.39
C ALA A 790 2.14 -0.85 -29.27
N MET A 791 2.51 -0.47 -28.05
CA MET A 791 2.45 -1.36 -26.89
C MET A 791 1.02 -1.77 -26.53
N ALA A 792 0.04 -0.86 -26.55
CA ALA A 792 -1.36 -1.20 -26.31
C ALA A 792 -1.91 -2.15 -27.40
N ALA A 793 -1.49 -1.97 -28.66
CA ALA A 793 -1.78 -2.91 -29.75
C ALA A 793 -1.17 -4.29 -29.49
N SER A 794 0.09 -4.34 -29.06
CA SER A 794 0.76 -5.60 -28.71
C SER A 794 0.11 -6.33 -27.53
N ILE A 795 -0.25 -5.61 -26.46
CA ILE A 795 -0.97 -6.15 -25.30
C ILE A 795 -2.34 -6.69 -25.74
N THR A 796 -3.08 -5.93 -26.55
CA THR A 796 -4.39 -6.36 -27.07
C THR A 796 -4.26 -7.63 -27.91
N ARG A 797 -3.24 -7.70 -28.79
CA ARG A 797 -2.92 -8.90 -29.57
C ARG A 797 -2.63 -10.09 -28.66
N ARG A 798 -1.74 -9.91 -27.67
CA ARG A 798 -1.35 -10.98 -26.73
C ARG A 798 -2.55 -11.52 -25.94
N THR A 799 -3.46 -10.63 -25.55
CA THR A 799 -4.68 -10.98 -24.83
C THR A 799 -5.58 -11.89 -25.67
N LEU A 800 -5.78 -11.56 -26.95
CA LEU A 800 -6.65 -12.33 -27.85
C LEU A 800 -6.01 -13.63 -28.36
N VAL A 801 -4.73 -13.60 -28.75
CA VAL A 801 -4.11 -14.70 -29.52
C VAL A 801 -2.71 -15.09 -29.05
N GLY A 802 -2.19 -14.46 -27.99
CA GLY A 802 -0.94 -14.85 -27.36
C GLY A 802 0.26 -14.62 -28.27
N PHE A 803 1.04 -15.67 -28.48
CA PHE A 803 2.17 -15.69 -29.41
C PHE A 803 1.85 -16.33 -30.76
N ASP A 804 0.59 -16.69 -31.03
CA ASP A 804 0.20 -17.26 -32.31
C ASP A 804 0.29 -16.20 -33.44
N SER A 805 1.16 -16.48 -34.41
CA SER A 805 1.34 -15.65 -35.60
C SER A 805 0.35 -15.99 -36.73
N ASN A 806 -0.35 -17.12 -36.64
CA ASN A 806 -1.29 -17.59 -37.66
C ASN A 806 -2.66 -16.91 -37.57
N VAL A 807 -2.96 -16.27 -36.44
CA VAL A 807 -4.18 -15.47 -36.25
C VAL A 807 -3.84 -13.98 -36.38
N ARG A 808 -4.61 -13.27 -37.21
CA ARG A 808 -4.42 -11.84 -37.49
C ARG A 808 -5.57 -11.02 -36.92
N PRO A 809 -5.54 -10.57 -35.65
CA PRO A 809 -6.59 -9.73 -35.10
C PRO A 809 -6.67 -8.36 -35.82
N ASN A 810 -7.88 -7.81 -35.96
CA ASN A 810 -8.11 -6.49 -36.57
C ASN A 810 -7.80 -5.36 -35.58
N ILE A 811 -6.53 -5.02 -35.43
CA ILE A 811 -6.06 -3.97 -34.51
C ILE A 811 -5.52 -2.78 -35.31
N LEU A 812 -6.11 -1.61 -35.11
CA LEU A 812 -5.69 -0.35 -35.71
C LEU A 812 -4.98 0.52 -34.66
N THR A 813 -3.74 0.92 -34.93
CA THR A 813 -3.00 1.85 -34.06
C THR A 813 -3.13 3.27 -34.59
N ILE A 814 -3.65 4.18 -33.78
CA ILE A 814 -3.83 5.60 -34.13
C ILE A 814 -3.01 6.46 -33.16
N PRO A 815 -1.82 6.94 -33.58
CA PRO A 815 -1.02 7.86 -32.78
C PRO A 815 -1.79 9.14 -32.48
N ASP A 816 -1.59 9.71 -31.29
CA ASP A 816 -2.25 10.96 -30.87
C ASP A 816 -3.79 10.92 -30.98
N LEU A 817 -4.39 9.75 -30.77
CA LEU A 817 -5.85 9.52 -30.84
C LEU A 817 -6.67 10.57 -30.08
N ASN A 818 -6.16 11.01 -28.93
CA ASN A 818 -6.83 12.01 -28.08
C ASN A 818 -6.96 13.37 -28.79
N SER A 819 -5.95 13.81 -29.54
CA SER A 819 -6.03 15.10 -30.27
C SER A 819 -6.90 14.96 -31.51
N GLN A 820 -6.83 13.80 -32.17
CA GLN A 820 -7.65 13.50 -33.34
C GLN A 820 -9.16 13.44 -33.01
N VAL A 821 -9.55 12.87 -31.85
CA VAL A 821 -10.97 12.83 -31.43
C VAL A 821 -11.55 14.22 -31.14
N ILE A 822 -10.70 15.20 -30.80
CA ILE A 822 -11.12 16.59 -30.58
C ILE A 822 -11.24 17.33 -31.92
N VAL A 823 -10.19 17.27 -32.76
CA VAL A 823 -10.04 18.16 -33.92
C VAL A 823 -10.59 17.56 -35.22
N TYR A 824 -10.44 16.25 -35.42
CA TYR A 824 -10.65 15.58 -36.71
C TYR A 824 -11.73 14.48 -36.65
N LYS A 825 -12.81 14.69 -35.89
CA LYS A 825 -13.88 13.70 -35.64
C LYS A 825 -14.33 12.91 -36.87
N ALA A 826 -14.75 13.60 -37.92
CA ALA A 826 -15.28 12.97 -39.13
C ALA A 826 -14.22 12.16 -39.89
N LYS A 827 -12.99 12.68 -39.97
CA LYS A 827 -11.85 11.96 -40.56
C LYS A 827 -11.54 10.71 -39.74
N LEU A 828 -11.46 10.84 -38.42
CA LEU A 828 -11.18 9.73 -37.52
C LEU A 828 -12.25 8.63 -37.62
N ALA A 829 -13.55 9.00 -37.60
CA ALA A 829 -14.65 8.06 -37.83
C ALA A 829 -14.50 7.33 -39.18
N SER A 830 -14.18 8.08 -40.26
CA SER A 830 -13.98 7.48 -41.58
C SER A 830 -12.77 6.53 -41.62
N THR A 831 -11.69 6.85 -40.92
CA THR A 831 -10.48 6.02 -40.83
C THR A 831 -10.75 4.74 -40.06
N ILE A 832 -11.48 4.81 -38.95
CA ILE A 832 -11.83 3.62 -38.14
C ILE A 832 -12.77 2.70 -38.91
N SER A 833 -13.70 3.25 -39.71
CA SER A 833 -14.66 2.50 -40.53
C SER A 833 -14.12 2.15 -41.93
N ASP A 834 -12.85 2.37 -42.21
CA ASP A 834 -12.24 2.00 -43.49
C ASP A 834 -11.70 0.55 -43.41
N PRO A 835 -12.28 -0.40 -44.17
CA PRO A 835 -11.82 -1.79 -44.16
C PRO A 835 -10.35 -1.95 -44.59
N GLN A 836 -9.79 -1.04 -45.39
CA GLN A 836 -8.40 -1.15 -45.86
C GLN A 836 -7.37 -1.01 -44.72
N ASN A 837 -7.80 -0.48 -43.57
CA ASN A 837 -6.95 -0.35 -42.38
C ASN A 837 -6.86 -1.64 -41.56
N TYR A 838 -7.53 -2.72 -41.97
CA TYR A 838 -7.54 -4.00 -41.26
C TYR A 838 -7.05 -5.15 -42.15
N PRO A 839 -6.29 -6.13 -41.60
CA PRO A 839 -5.60 -7.13 -42.40
C PRO A 839 -6.52 -8.16 -43.08
N ASN A 840 -7.75 -8.34 -42.58
CA ASN A 840 -8.67 -9.38 -43.06
C ASN A 840 -9.81 -8.85 -43.93
N LEU A 841 -9.79 -7.56 -44.27
CA LEU A 841 -10.83 -6.91 -45.07
C LEU A 841 -10.24 -6.33 -46.35
N SER A 842 -10.94 -6.51 -47.48
CA SER A 842 -10.47 -6.08 -48.82
C SER A 842 -11.55 -5.38 -49.64
N THR A 843 -12.65 -4.96 -49.00
CA THR A 843 -13.80 -4.34 -49.67
C THR A 843 -13.62 -2.83 -49.84
N ASN A 844 -14.16 -2.24 -50.92
CA ASN A 844 -14.19 -0.77 -51.10
C ASN A 844 -15.37 -0.07 -50.43
N GLN A 845 -16.24 -0.81 -49.73
CA GLN A 845 -17.37 -0.25 -48.97
C GLN A 845 -16.97 -0.03 -47.51
N GLN A 846 -17.33 1.14 -46.95
CA GLN A 846 -17.13 1.40 -45.51
C GLN A 846 -17.82 0.32 -44.67
N MET A 847 -17.09 -0.20 -43.68
CA MET A 847 -17.62 -1.19 -42.75
C MET A 847 -18.52 -0.54 -41.69
N LYS A 848 -19.44 -1.33 -41.13
CA LYS A 848 -20.35 -0.89 -40.06
C LYS A 848 -20.20 -1.81 -38.86
N PHE A 849 -20.11 -1.22 -37.67
CA PHE A 849 -20.05 -1.98 -36.43
C PHE A 849 -21.46 -2.21 -35.87
N ASP A 850 -21.73 -3.41 -35.38
CA ASP A 850 -22.97 -3.71 -34.67
C ASP A 850 -22.95 -3.14 -33.25
N ALA A 851 -21.79 -3.21 -32.58
CA ALA A 851 -21.61 -2.59 -31.27
C ALA A 851 -20.25 -1.90 -31.15
N ILE A 852 -20.23 -0.78 -30.44
CA ILE A 852 -18.99 -0.07 -30.05
C ILE A 852 -18.90 -0.08 -28.52
N ILE A 853 -17.80 -0.62 -28.00
CA ILE A 853 -17.55 -0.83 -26.57
C ILE A 853 -16.28 -0.11 -26.12
N GLY A 854 -16.13 0.15 -24.82
CA GLY A 854 -14.83 0.51 -24.25
C GLY A 854 -14.88 1.38 -22.98
N ASN A 855 -13.68 1.74 -22.51
CA ASN A 855 -13.45 2.69 -21.42
C ASN A 855 -12.57 3.85 -21.94
N PRO A 856 -13.17 4.84 -22.63
CA PRO A 856 -12.42 5.93 -23.25
C PRO A 856 -11.69 6.79 -22.22
N PRO A 857 -10.62 7.50 -22.62
CA PRO A 857 -9.96 8.49 -21.78
C PRO A 857 -10.95 9.56 -21.25
N TYR A 858 -10.85 9.91 -19.98
CA TYR A 858 -11.81 10.84 -19.37
C TYR A 858 -11.54 12.31 -19.68
N GLN A 859 -10.28 12.70 -19.75
CA GLN A 859 -9.91 14.10 -19.98
C GLN A 859 -8.57 14.23 -20.69
N MET A 860 -8.43 15.27 -21.51
CA MET A 860 -7.15 15.74 -22.02
C MET A 860 -6.76 17.00 -21.26
N ASN A 861 -5.52 17.07 -20.81
CA ASN A 861 -4.96 18.31 -20.31
C ASN A 861 -4.33 19.05 -21.49
N ILE A 862 -4.95 20.15 -21.93
CA ILE A 862 -4.39 21.03 -22.96
C ILE A 862 -3.94 22.34 -22.32
N GLY A 863 -2.72 22.74 -22.63
CA GLY A 863 -2.24 24.12 -22.48
C GLY A 863 -1.25 24.36 -21.35
N GLU A 864 -0.31 25.26 -21.63
CA GLU A 864 0.52 25.96 -20.65
C GLU A 864 -0.34 27.07 -20.00
N LYS A 865 -1.37 26.61 -19.25
CA LYS A 865 -1.97 27.21 -18.05
C LYS A 865 -2.97 28.42 -18.17
N LYS A 866 -3.63 28.64 -17.03
CA LYS A 866 -4.83 29.39 -16.57
C LYS A 866 -6.13 28.66 -16.67
N ASP A 867 -6.18 27.74 -17.60
CA ASP A 867 -7.20 26.76 -17.62
C ASP A 867 -6.53 25.39 -17.71
N ASN A 868 -6.32 24.75 -16.56
CA ASN A 868 -6.43 23.29 -16.60
C ASN A 868 -7.90 22.98 -16.87
N TYR A 869 -8.30 23.18 -18.12
CA TYR A 869 -9.42 22.48 -18.69
C TYR A 869 -8.89 21.08 -18.92
N GLY A 870 -9.23 20.17 -17.99
CA GLY A 870 -9.43 18.80 -18.42
C GLY A 870 -10.57 18.88 -19.41
N ILE A 871 -10.27 19.02 -20.70
CA ILE A 871 -11.29 18.97 -21.75
C ILE A 871 -11.84 17.56 -21.64
N PRO A 872 -13.13 17.41 -21.29
CA PRO A 872 -13.74 16.10 -21.26
C PRO A 872 -13.52 15.44 -22.62
N LEU A 873 -12.98 14.23 -22.58
CA LEU A 873 -12.66 13.45 -23.78
C LEU A 873 -13.70 12.38 -24.03
N TYR A 874 -14.24 11.77 -22.97
CA TYR A 874 -15.18 10.66 -23.08
C TYR A 874 -16.40 11.00 -23.93
N ASN A 875 -16.92 12.22 -23.81
CA ASN A 875 -18.03 12.72 -24.61
C ASN A 875 -17.68 12.80 -26.10
N GLN A 876 -16.43 13.13 -26.45
CA GLN A 876 -15.96 13.17 -27.84
C GLN A 876 -15.95 11.75 -28.44
N PHE A 877 -15.56 10.74 -27.66
CA PHE A 877 -15.60 9.34 -28.08
C PHE A 877 -17.04 8.83 -28.26
N VAL A 878 -17.97 9.22 -27.39
CA VAL A 878 -19.40 8.93 -27.56
C VAL A 878 -19.94 9.56 -28.85
N ASP A 879 -19.58 10.82 -29.14
CA ASP A 879 -19.98 11.50 -30.38
C ASP A 879 -19.45 10.77 -31.63
N ILE A 880 -18.17 10.39 -31.64
CA ILE A 880 -17.57 9.64 -32.77
C ILE A 880 -18.22 8.27 -32.92
N ALA A 881 -18.51 7.57 -31.83
CA ALA A 881 -19.24 6.31 -31.87
C ALA A 881 -20.61 6.47 -32.54
N ARG A 882 -21.38 7.52 -32.18
CA ARG A 882 -22.65 7.85 -32.85
C ARG A 882 -22.47 8.19 -34.33
N GLN A 883 -21.38 8.88 -34.72
CA GLN A 883 -21.08 9.20 -36.12
C GLN A 883 -20.82 7.97 -36.98
N MET A 884 -20.24 6.91 -36.41
CA MET A 884 -20.06 5.62 -37.08
C MET A 884 -21.36 4.81 -37.24
N ARG A 885 -22.47 5.29 -36.66
CA ARG A 885 -23.84 4.73 -36.78
C ARG A 885 -23.94 3.22 -36.46
N PRO A 886 -23.43 2.74 -35.31
CA PRO A 886 -23.60 1.35 -34.92
C PRO A 886 -25.03 1.04 -34.48
N GLN A 887 -25.36 -0.24 -34.28
CA GLN A 887 -26.64 -0.60 -33.64
C GLN A 887 -26.62 -0.31 -32.14
N PHE A 888 -25.49 -0.55 -31.48
CA PHE A 888 -25.33 -0.35 -30.04
C PHE A 888 -24.06 0.41 -29.68
N ILE A 889 -24.12 1.20 -28.61
CA ILE A 889 -22.94 1.84 -27.99
C ILE A 889 -23.00 1.59 -26.50
N THR A 890 -21.88 1.15 -25.92
CA THR A 890 -21.76 0.97 -24.47
C THR A 890 -20.37 1.39 -24.00
N MET A 891 -20.30 2.38 -23.11
CA MET A 891 -19.02 2.92 -22.64
C MET A 891 -19.08 3.28 -21.15
N ILE A 892 -17.95 3.14 -20.47
CA ILE A 892 -17.76 3.68 -19.11
C ILE A 892 -17.36 5.15 -19.20
N THR A 893 -18.03 6.02 -18.45
CA THR A 893 -17.81 7.47 -18.39
C THR A 893 -17.90 7.98 -16.95
N PRO A 894 -17.25 9.11 -16.60
CA PRO A 894 -17.51 9.77 -15.32
C PRO A 894 -18.95 10.31 -15.25
N SER A 895 -19.65 10.13 -14.13
CA SER A 895 -21.06 10.58 -13.97
C SER A 895 -21.22 12.09 -13.83
N ARG A 896 -20.13 12.87 -13.83
CA ARG A 896 -20.16 14.35 -13.74
C ARG A 896 -21.05 14.99 -14.80
N TRP A 897 -21.18 14.40 -15.99
CA TRP A 897 -22.00 14.97 -17.07
C TRP A 897 -23.50 15.07 -16.72
N PHE A 898 -24.00 14.30 -15.75
CA PHE A 898 -25.39 14.44 -15.25
C PHE A 898 -25.71 15.85 -14.78
N THR A 899 -24.69 16.55 -14.27
CA THR A 899 -24.81 17.86 -13.63
C THR A 899 -24.49 19.04 -14.57
N GLY A 900 -23.82 18.79 -15.69
CA GLY A 900 -23.42 19.79 -16.69
C GLY A 900 -22.11 20.53 -16.36
N GLY A 901 -21.94 21.73 -16.92
CA GLY A 901 -20.79 22.62 -16.74
C GLY A 901 -19.59 22.37 -17.66
N ARG A 902 -18.60 23.29 -17.66
CA ARG A 902 -17.27 23.18 -18.33
C ARG A 902 -17.24 22.46 -19.69
N GLY A 903 -18.14 22.83 -20.62
CA GLY A 903 -18.18 22.27 -21.98
C GLY A 903 -18.98 20.96 -22.13
N LEU A 904 -19.65 20.50 -21.07
CA LEU A 904 -20.52 19.32 -21.09
C LEU A 904 -22.00 19.67 -21.23
N ASP A 905 -22.41 20.94 -21.16
CA ASP A 905 -23.85 21.29 -21.18
C ASP A 905 -24.55 20.82 -22.45
N GLN A 906 -23.92 20.99 -23.61
CA GLN A 906 -24.45 20.49 -24.88
C GLN A 906 -24.48 18.95 -24.91
N PHE A 907 -23.43 18.29 -24.38
CA PHE A 907 -23.39 16.84 -24.31
C PHE A 907 -24.45 16.29 -23.35
N ARG A 908 -24.66 16.92 -22.19
CA ARG A 908 -25.69 16.59 -21.22
C ARG A 908 -27.07 16.73 -21.84
N GLN A 909 -27.37 17.86 -22.48
CA GLN A 909 -28.65 18.06 -23.17
C GLN A 909 -28.86 17.00 -24.27
N SER A 910 -27.83 16.72 -25.06
CA SER A 910 -27.85 15.66 -26.08
C SER A 910 -28.11 14.28 -25.49
N MET A 911 -27.47 13.90 -24.39
CA MET A 911 -27.65 12.60 -23.75
C MET A 911 -29.00 12.48 -23.05
N LEU A 912 -29.42 13.48 -22.26
CA LEU A 912 -30.69 13.41 -21.51
C LEU A 912 -31.92 13.44 -22.43
N GLY A 913 -31.84 14.16 -23.56
CA GLY A 913 -32.92 14.18 -24.55
C GLY A 913 -32.89 13.00 -25.54
N ASP A 914 -31.92 12.10 -25.47
CA ASP A 914 -31.78 10.99 -26.41
C ASP A 914 -32.60 9.77 -25.96
N THR A 915 -33.71 9.53 -26.65
CA THR A 915 -34.61 8.39 -26.41
C THR A 915 -34.01 7.03 -26.78
N HIS A 916 -32.82 7.00 -27.39
CA HIS A 916 -32.12 5.76 -27.74
C HIS A 916 -31.27 5.22 -26.58
N ILE A 917 -31.11 5.96 -25.48
CA ILE A 917 -30.45 5.44 -24.27
C ILE A 917 -31.39 4.46 -23.57
N ARG A 918 -31.14 3.17 -23.75
CA ARG A 918 -31.95 2.08 -23.18
C ARG A 918 -31.69 1.88 -21.68
N ALA A 919 -30.44 1.98 -21.24
CA ALA A 919 -30.09 1.80 -19.83
C ALA A 919 -28.89 2.65 -19.40
N ILE A 920 -28.85 3.05 -18.13
CA ILE A 920 -27.69 3.67 -17.46
C ILE A 920 -27.52 3.02 -16.10
N PHE A 921 -26.28 2.69 -15.76
CA PHE A 921 -25.87 2.15 -14.47
C PHE A 921 -24.88 3.14 -13.85
N ASP A 922 -25.30 3.79 -12.76
CA ASP A 922 -24.57 4.86 -12.10
C ASP A 922 -24.02 4.40 -10.75
N TYR A 923 -22.71 4.55 -10.57
CA TYR A 923 -21.98 4.28 -9.33
C TYR A 923 -21.57 5.61 -8.72
N VAL A 924 -22.24 5.98 -7.63
CA VAL A 924 -22.03 7.26 -6.95
C VAL A 924 -20.61 7.34 -6.39
N ASP A 925 -20.13 6.24 -5.79
CA ASP A 925 -18.73 6.08 -5.43
C ASP A 925 -17.98 5.35 -6.56
N SER A 926 -16.93 5.97 -7.09
CA SER A 926 -16.13 5.35 -8.15
C SER A 926 -15.36 4.12 -7.67
N LYS A 927 -15.13 3.99 -6.36
CA LYS A 927 -14.39 2.86 -5.77
C LYS A 927 -15.11 1.53 -5.89
N ASP A 928 -16.43 1.56 -6.10
CA ASP A 928 -17.23 0.38 -6.40
C ASP A 928 -16.80 -0.30 -7.71
N CYS A 929 -16.22 0.47 -8.64
CA CYS A 929 -15.64 -0.02 -9.89
C CYS A 929 -14.10 0.02 -9.86
N PHE A 930 -13.49 1.08 -9.33
CA PHE A 930 -12.05 1.31 -9.34
C PHE A 930 -11.53 1.52 -7.92
N PRO A 931 -11.24 0.45 -7.14
CA PRO A 931 -10.93 0.55 -5.70
C PRO A 931 -9.75 1.46 -5.37
N THR A 932 -8.79 1.58 -6.30
CA THR A 932 -7.55 2.34 -6.14
C THR A 932 -7.66 3.79 -6.62
N VAL A 933 -8.72 4.18 -7.35
CA VAL A 933 -8.83 5.49 -8.00
C VAL A 933 -10.09 6.24 -7.55
N ASP A 934 -9.91 7.48 -7.06
CA ASP A 934 -11.00 8.40 -6.77
C ASP A 934 -11.34 9.26 -8.00
N ILE A 935 -12.50 9.01 -8.59
CA ILE A 935 -13.06 9.75 -9.72
C ILE A 935 -14.24 10.55 -9.17
N SER A 936 -13.99 11.81 -8.81
CA SER A 936 -15.02 12.60 -8.12
C SER A 936 -16.29 12.71 -8.95
N GLY A 937 -17.46 12.63 -8.32
CA GLY A 937 -18.76 12.58 -8.99
C GLY A 937 -19.22 11.18 -9.39
N GLY A 938 -18.37 10.16 -9.27
CA GLY A 938 -18.70 8.77 -9.58
C GLY A 938 -18.49 8.41 -11.06
N VAL A 939 -18.83 7.17 -11.40
CA VAL A 939 -18.73 6.62 -12.76
C VAL A 939 -20.05 5.98 -13.18
N SER A 940 -20.34 5.98 -14.47
CA SER A 940 -21.50 5.30 -15.04
C SER A 940 -21.15 4.67 -16.37
N TYR A 941 -21.86 3.60 -16.69
CA TYR A 941 -21.92 3.09 -18.06
C TYR A 941 -23.36 3.07 -18.55
N PHE A 942 -23.52 3.11 -19.87
CA PHE A 942 -24.82 3.18 -20.50
C PHE A 942 -24.91 2.21 -21.67
N LEU A 943 -26.14 1.82 -22.01
CA LEU A 943 -26.48 1.13 -23.24
C LEU A 943 -27.31 2.07 -24.12
N TRP A 944 -26.77 2.42 -25.28
CA TRP A 944 -27.47 3.11 -26.35
C TRP A 944 -27.85 2.10 -27.43
N ASP A 945 -29.11 2.10 -27.88
CA ASP A 945 -29.65 1.22 -28.93
C ASP A 945 -30.33 2.09 -30.00
N ALA A 946 -29.82 2.03 -31.23
CA ALA A 946 -30.29 2.81 -32.37
C ALA A 946 -31.80 2.65 -32.67
N LYS A 947 -32.43 1.56 -32.18
CA LYS A 947 -33.86 1.30 -32.36
C LYS A 947 -34.72 1.64 -31.14
N HIS A 948 -34.11 1.92 -29.99
CA HIS A 948 -34.84 2.24 -28.75
C HIS A 948 -35.44 3.65 -28.81
N LYS A 949 -36.68 3.81 -28.34
CA LYS A 949 -37.43 5.08 -28.41
C LYS A 949 -38.30 5.34 -27.18
N THR A 950 -38.09 4.60 -26.09
CA THR A 950 -38.92 4.69 -24.88
C THR A 950 -38.09 5.17 -23.69
N THR A 951 -38.56 4.95 -22.47
CA THR A 951 -37.85 5.32 -21.24
C THR A 951 -36.53 4.58 -21.09
N CYS A 952 -35.59 5.20 -20.38
CA CYS A 952 -34.32 4.61 -19.99
C CYS A 952 -34.48 3.85 -18.67
N GLN A 953 -33.96 2.62 -18.58
CA GLN A 953 -33.78 1.93 -17.30
C GLN A 953 -32.57 2.54 -16.58
N PHE A 954 -32.81 3.32 -15.53
CA PHE A 954 -31.75 3.96 -14.77
C PHE A 954 -31.54 3.26 -13.43
N THR A 955 -30.34 2.73 -13.22
CA THR A 955 -29.91 2.09 -11.98
C THR A 955 -28.93 2.99 -11.24
N ASN A 956 -29.25 3.41 -10.01
CA ASN A 956 -28.27 4.07 -9.12
C ASN A 956 -27.74 3.09 -8.06
N HIS A 957 -26.42 3.04 -7.92
CA HIS A 957 -25.70 2.28 -6.91
C HIS A 957 -25.17 3.24 -5.83
N PHE A 958 -25.56 3.00 -4.59
CA PHE A 958 -25.11 3.77 -3.43
C PHE A 958 -25.12 2.91 -2.17
N GLY A 959 -24.01 2.92 -1.41
CA GLY A 959 -23.89 2.18 -0.15
C GLY A 959 -24.05 0.66 -0.32
N GLY A 960 -23.64 0.09 -1.46
CA GLY A 960 -23.80 -1.33 -1.77
C GLY A 960 -25.20 -1.75 -2.24
N ASN A 961 -26.16 -0.83 -2.30
CA ASN A 961 -27.52 -1.08 -2.79
C ASN A 961 -27.71 -0.53 -4.20
N ALA A 962 -28.54 -1.22 -5.00
CA ALA A 962 -28.95 -0.79 -6.33
C ALA A 962 -30.45 -0.48 -6.36
N ASN A 963 -30.84 0.61 -7.00
CA ASN A 963 -32.25 0.95 -7.25
C ASN A 963 -32.43 1.24 -8.74
N THR A 964 -33.34 0.52 -9.40
CA THR A 964 -33.60 0.63 -10.85
C THR A 964 -35.02 1.11 -11.11
N LEU A 965 -35.17 2.14 -11.97
CA LEU A 965 -36.47 2.64 -12.40
C LEU A 965 -36.46 2.96 -13.92
N PRO A 966 -37.57 2.71 -14.64
CA PRO A 966 -37.78 3.24 -15.98
C PRO A 966 -38.11 4.74 -15.93
N ARG A 967 -37.30 5.58 -16.59
CA ARG A 967 -37.42 7.05 -16.49
C ARG A 967 -37.25 7.74 -17.83
N LYS A 968 -37.91 8.90 -17.98
CA LYS A 968 -37.51 9.90 -18.99
C LYS A 968 -36.35 10.68 -18.39
N LEU A 969 -35.21 10.68 -19.07
CA LEU A 969 -33.99 11.31 -18.54
C LEU A 969 -34.09 12.85 -18.53
N ASP A 970 -34.98 13.42 -19.35
CA ASP A 970 -35.27 14.83 -19.50
C ASP A 970 -36.58 15.29 -18.81
N GLU A 971 -37.12 14.49 -17.88
CA GLU A 971 -38.37 14.80 -17.17
C GLU A 971 -38.34 16.20 -16.49
N PHE A 972 -37.17 16.60 -16.02
CA PHE A 972 -36.92 17.93 -15.45
C PHE A 972 -35.69 18.57 -16.10
N ASN A 973 -35.60 19.91 -16.00
CA ASN A 973 -34.43 20.68 -16.45
C ASN A 973 -33.12 20.27 -15.73
N ILE A 974 -33.23 19.63 -14.56
CA ILE A 974 -32.12 19.04 -13.81
C ILE A 974 -32.32 17.53 -13.73
N PHE A 975 -31.26 16.76 -13.96
CA PHE A 975 -31.33 15.31 -13.85
C PHE A 975 -31.35 14.90 -12.38
N VAL A 976 -32.46 14.31 -11.93
CA VAL A 976 -32.59 13.77 -10.57
C VAL A 976 -31.86 12.44 -10.49
N ARG A 977 -30.66 12.45 -9.90
CA ARG A 977 -29.77 11.29 -9.84
C ARG A 977 -30.33 10.15 -8.97
N ASN A 978 -30.98 10.47 -7.85
CA ASN A 978 -31.50 9.46 -6.91
C ASN A 978 -32.92 9.02 -7.30
N ASN A 979 -33.10 7.73 -7.61
CA ASN A 979 -34.41 7.14 -7.91
C ASN A 979 -35.39 7.27 -6.74
N GLY A 980 -34.92 7.10 -5.49
CA GLY A 980 -35.77 7.17 -4.29
C GLY A 980 -36.40 8.55 -4.06
N ALA A 981 -35.84 9.61 -4.65
CA ALA A 981 -36.39 10.96 -4.49
C ALA A 981 -37.56 11.27 -5.45
N LEU A 982 -37.76 10.47 -6.50
CA LEU A 982 -38.72 10.80 -7.56
C LEU A 982 -40.18 10.72 -7.11
N SER A 983 -40.53 9.67 -6.37
CA SER A 983 -41.88 9.50 -5.81
C SER A 983 -42.27 10.72 -4.97
N LEU A 984 -41.38 11.15 -4.07
CA LEU A 984 -41.54 12.36 -3.28
C LEU A 984 -41.72 13.62 -4.14
N ILE A 985 -40.84 13.82 -5.14
CA ILE A 985 -40.92 14.98 -6.04
C ILE A 985 -42.27 15.00 -6.78
N HIS A 986 -42.76 13.85 -7.24
CA HIS A 986 -44.07 13.75 -7.91
C HIS A 986 -45.21 14.09 -6.96
N LYS A 987 -45.24 13.54 -5.73
CA LYS A 987 -46.24 13.84 -4.70
C LYS A 987 -46.28 15.36 -4.41
N VAL A 988 -45.11 15.96 -4.21
CA VAL A 988 -44.97 17.41 -3.96
C VAL A 988 -45.51 18.24 -5.13
N LYS A 989 -45.14 17.91 -6.37
CA LYS A 989 -45.59 18.63 -7.56
C LYS A 989 -47.07 18.44 -7.86
N ALA A 990 -47.66 17.31 -7.46
CA ALA A 990 -49.10 17.06 -7.61
C ALA A 990 -49.94 17.90 -6.62
N MET A 991 -49.42 18.10 -5.40
CA MET A 991 -50.15 18.79 -4.33
C MET A 991 -49.86 20.29 -4.26
N SER A 992 -48.73 20.76 -4.80
CA SER A 992 -48.36 22.17 -4.78
C SER A 992 -48.35 22.80 -6.18
N LYS A 993 -49.18 23.83 -6.38
CA LYS A 993 -49.25 24.60 -7.64
C LYS A 993 -48.04 25.52 -7.82
N THR A 994 -47.42 25.97 -6.73
CA THR A 994 -46.30 26.91 -6.75
C THR A 994 -45.14 26.36 -5.94
N MET A 995 -43.93 26.57 -6.46
CA MET A 995 -42.68 26.14 -5.83
C MET A 995 -41.91 27.35 -5.32
N LEU A 996 -41.04 27.13 -4.34
CA LEU A 996 -40.33 28.20 -3.65
C LEU A 996 -39.39 28.96 -4.59
N ASN A 997 -38.89 28.33 -5.66
CA ASN A 997 -38.08 28.98 -6.69
C ASN A 997 -38.74 30.23 -7.31
N ALA A 998 -40.08 30.31 -7.34
CA ALA A 998 -40.80 31.47 -7.85
C ALA A 998 -40.68 32.71 -6.95
N GLN A 999 -40.39 32.50 -5.67
CA GLN A 999 -40.25 33.57 -4.67
C GLN A 999 -38.79 34.01 -4.47
N ILE A 1000 -37.85 33.09 -4.68
CA ILE A 1000 -36.42 33.34 -4.41
C ILE A 1000 -35.87 34.40 -5.37
N SER A 1001 -35.17 35.38 -4.83
CA SER A 1001 -34.55 36.44 -5.61
C SER A 1001 -33.49 35.91 -6.58
N PRO A 1002 -33.33 36.50 -7.78
CA PRO A 1002 -32.16 36.26 -8.62
C PRO A 1002 -30.88 36.83 -7.98
N GLN A 1003 -29.73 36.61 -8.64
CA GLN A 1003 -28.46 37.18 -8.17
C GLN A 1003 -28.55 38.71 -8.04
N THR A 1004 -27.79 39.27 -7.09
CA THR A 1004 -27.80 40.70 -6.72
C THR A 1004 -29.19 41.18 -6.29
N PRO A 1005 -29.77 40.67 -5.18
CA PRO A 1005 -31.17 40.93 -4.82
C PRO A 1005 -31.52 42.42 -4.76
N PHE A 1006 -30.56 43.27 -4.34
CA PHE A 1006 -30.71 44.72 -4.23
C PHE A 1006 -29.79 45.52 -5.18
N GLY A 1007 -29.11 44.85 -6.12
CA GLY A 1007 -28.20 45.46 -7.10
C GLY A 1007 -26.71 45.51 -6.71
N PHE A 1008 -26.33 44.99 -5.54
CA PHE A 1008 -24.95 45.02 -5.05
C PHE A 1008 -24.21 43.69 -5.24
N VAL A 1009 -22.99 43.74 -5.79
CA VAL A 1009 -22.09 42.58 -5.92
C VAL A 1009 -21.44 42.22 -4.59
N SER A 1010 -20.92 40.99 -4.45
CA SER A 1010 -20.37 40.47 -3.17
C SER A 1010 -19.24 41.33 -2.57
N THR A 1011 -18.45 41.99 -3.41
CA THR A 1011 -17.32 42.84 -3.00
C THR A 1011 -17.74 44.26 -2.64
N TYR A 1012 -18.98 44.67 -2.93
CA TYR A 1012 -19.44 46.02 -2.65
C TYR A 1012 -19.57 46.24 -1.14
N ARG A 1013 -19.14 47.41 -0.68
CA ARG A 1013 -19.28 47.89 0.69
C ARG A 1013 -19.87 49.28 0.62
N GLY A 1014 -20.92 49.53 1.41
CA GLY A 1014 -21.59 50.81 1.42
C GLY A 1014 -20.75 51.88 2.12
N THR A 1015 -20.92 53.14 1.71
CA THR A 1015 -20.17 54.30 2.22
C THR A 1015 -21.05 55.33 2.92
N ALA A 1016 -22.37 55.11 2.98
CA ALA A 1016 -23.28 56.02 3.67
C ALA A 1016 -23.02 55.99 5.18
N GLN A 1017 -23.31 57.11 5.86
CA GLN A 1017 -23.16 57.22 7.30
C GLN A 1017 -24.53 57.44 7.94
N PRO A 1018 -25.04 56.49 8.76
CA PRO A 1018 -26.39 56.59 9.30
C PRO A 1018 -26.62 57.83 10.19
N ASP A 1019 -25.55 58.38 10.78
CA ASP A 1019 -25.62 59.58 11.61
C ASP A 1019 -25.83 60.88 10.80
N SER A 1020 -25.41 60.91 9.53
CA SER A 1020 -25.52 62.10 8.66
C SER A 1020 -26.49 61.92 7.48
N ASP A 1021 -26.80 60.68 7.11
CA ASP A 1021 -27.66 60.33 5.98
C ASP A 1021 -28.99 59.73 6.48
N PRO A 1022 -30.09 60.51 6.53
CA PRO A 1022 -31.36 60.06 7.11
C PRO A 1022 -32.06 58.95 6.30
N THR A 1023 -31.58 58.66 5.09
CA THR A 1023 -32.09 57.60 4.20
C THR A 1023 -31.15 56.40 4.12
N ALA A 1024 -30.14 56.31 4.99
CA ALA A 1024 -29.20 55.20 5.03
C ALA A 1024 -29.88 53.89 5.44
N VAL A 1025 -29.62 52.83 4.68
CA VAL A 1025 -30.11 51.48 4.86
C VAL A 1025 -28.92 50.58 5.13
N MET A 1026 -29.05 49.66 6.10
CA MET A 1026 -27.97 48.74 6.43
C MET A 1026 -27.76 47.72 5.29
N LEU A 1027 -26.50 47.49 4.90
CA LEU A 1027 -26.08 46.52 3.89
C LEU A 1027 -25.32 45.36 4.54
N LYS A 1028 -25.96 44.19 4.56
CA LYS A 1028 -25.36 42.90 4.93
C LYS A 1028 -24.45 42.39 3.82
N SER A 1029 -23.17 42.22 4.14
CA SER A 1029 -22.15 41.62 3.28
C SER A 1029 -21.47 40.43 3.96
N SER A 1030 -20.49 39.81 3.31
CA SER A 1030 -19.66 38.75 3.91
C SER A 1030 -18.67 39.26 4.97
N GLY A 1031 -18.51 40.58 5.11
CA GLY A 1031 -17.69 41.21 6.16
C GLY A 1031 -18.54 42.05 7.11
N GLU A 1032 -17.93 43.06 7.73
CA GLU A 1032 -18.61 43.98 8.64
C GLU A 1032 -19.82 44.67 7.98
N PRO A 1033 -20.88 44.99 8.76
CA PRO A 1033 -22.00 45.79 8.30
C PRO A 1033 -21.53 47.14 7.72
N SER A 1034 -22.14 47.55 6.62
CA SER A 1034 -21.94 48.87 5.99
C SER A 1034 -23.30 49.47 5.65
N TYR A 1035 -23.37 50.73 5.19
CA TYR A 1035 -24.65 51.38 4.89
C TYR A 1035 -24.67 51.97 3.48
N VAL A 1036 -25.83 51.94 2.84
CA VAL A 1036 -26.07 52.50 1.49
C VAL A 1036 -27.23 53.47 1.55
N LEU A 1037 -27.25 54.46 0.65
CA LEU A 1037 -28.43 55.32 0.52
C LEU A 1037 -29.57 54.50 -0.09
N ARG A 1038 -30.81 54.77 0.34
CA ARG A 1038 -32.00 54.10 -0.20
C ARG A 1038 -32.10 54.23 -1.73
N ASP A 1039 -31.67 55.36 -2.29
CA ASP A 1039 -31.69 55.63 -3.73
C ASP A 1039 -30.66 54.80 -4.53
N ASP A 1040 -29.64 54.25 -3.87
CA ASP A 1040 -28.64 53.37 -4.52
C ASP A 1040 -29.17 51.95 -4.76
N ILE A 1041 -30.28 51.58 -4.11
CA ILE A 1041 -30.92 50.28 -4.25
C ILE A 1041 -31.68 50.24 -5.59
N LYS A 1042 -31.11 49.60 -6.61
CA LYS A 1042 -31.69 49.59 -7.97
C LYS A 1042 -32.63 48.42 -8.25
N LYS A 1043 -32.73 47.43 -7.35
CA LYS A 1043 -33.58 46.24 -7.50
C LYS A 1043 -34.38 45.98 -6.23
N ASN A 1044 -35.60 45.47 -6.40
CA ASN A 1044 -36.49 45.04 -5.33
C ASN A 1044 -36.67 46.07 -4.20
N GLN A 1045 -36.81 47.35 -4.54
CA GLN A 1045 -36.98 48.44 -3.57
C GLN A 1045 -38.19 48.21 -2.66
N GLN A 1046 -39.25 47.57 -3.16
CA GLN A 1046 -40.44 47.22 -2.40
C GLN A 1046 -40.18 46.26 -1.23
N TRP A 1047 -39.02 45.56 -1.20
CA TRP A 1047 -38.67 44.68 -0.08
C TRP A 1047 -37.91 45.40 1.04
N VAL A 1048 -37.38 46.60 0.82
CA VAL A 1048 -36.46 47.28 1.74
C VAL A 1048 -37.04 47.40 3.15
N ASP A 1049 -38.32 47.73 3.28
CA ASP A 1049 -38.99 47.92 4.58
C ASP A 1049 -39.65 46.63 5.12
N LEU A 1050 -39.41 45.48 4.49
CA LEU A 1050 -39.95 44.18 4.93
C LEU A 1050 -38.91 43.36 5.70
N HIS A 1051 -39.36 42.38 6.48
CA HIS A 1051 -38.50 41.34 7.05
C HIS A 1051 -38.11 40.36 5.94
N LYS A 1052 -36.81 40.06 5.77
CA LYS A 1052 -36.32 39.24 4.64
C LYS A 1052 -35.62 38.00 5.16
N VAL A 1053 -36.02 36.82 4.72
CA VAL A 1053 -35.26 35.58 4.98
C VAL A 1053 -34.17 35.46 3.92
N ILE A 1054 -32.92 35.38 4.35
CA ILE A 1054 -31.78 35.22 3.47
C ILE A 1054 -31.05 33.90 3.72
N PHE A 1055 -30.42 33.39 2.67
CA PHE A 1055 -29.48 32.29 2.76
C PHE A 1055 -28.21 32.58 1.97
N SER A 1056 -27.10 32.01 2.41
CA SER A 1056 -25.82 32.13 1.69
C SER A 1056 -25.95 31.53 0.30
N LYS A 1057 -25.41 32.23 -0.70
CA LYS A 1057 -25.32 31.71 -2.07
C LYS A 1057 -24.48 30.42 -2.15
N ALA A 1058 -23.49 30.26 -1.28
CA ALA A 1058 -22.60 29.10 -1.29
C ALA A 1058 -23.11 27.97 -0.37
N THR A 1059 -23.07 26.73 -0.84
CA THR A 1059 -23.35 25.53 -0.02
C THR A 1059 -22.25 25.25 1.01
N CYS A 1060 -22.54 24.44 2.04
CA CYS A 1060 -21.60 24.14 3.12
C CYS A 1060 -20.50 23.14 2.73
N GLU A 1061 -20.80 22.23 1.81
CA GLU A 1061 -19.92 21.15 1.37
C GLU A 1061 -19.59 21.26 -0.13
N HIS A 1062 -18.45 20.71 -0.54
CA HIS A 1062 -18.01 20.76 -1.94
C HIS A 1062 -18.99 19.97 -2.83
N ALA A 1063 -19.91 20.69 -3.48
CA ALA A 1063 -20.73 20.20 -4.60
C ALA A 1063 -21.42 18.84 -4.37
N GLY A 1064 -22.13 18.68 -3.25
CA GLY A 1064 -22.94 17.47 -3.01
C GLY A 1064 -22.11 16.23 -2.70
N THR A 1065 -21.05 16.36 -1.90
CA THR A 1065 -20.32 15.23 -1.30
C THR A 1065 -20.75 15.09 0.17
N PRO A 1066 -21.16 13.90 0.64
CA PRO A 1066 -21.60 13.72 2.02
C PRO A 1066 -20.42 13.81 2.99
N ASP A 1067 -20.72 14.02 4.27
CA ASP A 1067 -19.74 13.89 5.35
C ASP A 1067 -19.32 12.42 5.58
N ARG A 1068 -18.46 12.18 6.58
CA ARG A 1068 -17.94 10.84 6.88
C ARG A 1068 -19.03 9.81 7.23
N ASN A 1069 -20.22 10.27 7.60
CA ASN A 1069 -21.35 9.45 7.98
C ASN A 1069 -22.37 9.32 6.84
N GLY A 1070 -22.09 9.85 5.65
CA GLY A 1070 -23.01 9.79 4.52
C GLY A 1070 -24.08 10.89 4.50
N GLN A 1071 -24.01 11.88 5.41
CA GLN A 1071 -25.03 12.91 5.56
C GLN A 1071 -24.61 14.24 4.90
N TYR A 1072 -25.58 15.04 4.46
CA TYR A 1072 -25.34 16.31 3.77
C TYR A 1072 -25.73 17.53 4.59
N ARG A 1073 -24.88 18.57 4.54
CA ARG A 1073 -25.22 19.93 5.00
C ARG A 1073 -25.49 20.85 3.81
N VAL A 1074 -26.77 20.94 3.44
CA VAL A 1074 -27.23 21.60 2.20
C VAL A 1074 -27.12 23.14 2.25
N LEU A 1075 -27.67 23.77 3.29
CA LEU A 1075 -27.64 25.22 3.47
C LEU A 1075 -26.59 25.61 4.53
N SER A 1076 -25.79 26.65 4.25
CA SER A 1076 -24.65 27.01 5.11
C SER A 1076 -24.94 28.08 6.15
N ALA A 1077 -25.64 29.15 5.75
CA ALA A 1077 -26.08 30.22 6.64
C ALA A 1077 -27.50 30.65 6.27
N LEU A 1078 -28.34 30.81 7.29
CA LEU A 1078 -29.72 31.26 7.22
C LEU A 1078 -29.90 32.40 8.24
N ALA A 1079 -30.53 33.51 7.83
CA ALA A 1079 -30.75 34.65 8.72
C ALA A 1079 -31.99 35.44 8.30
N ILE A 1080 -32.56 36.21 9.23
CA ILE A 1080 -33.59 37.19 8.96
C ILE A 1080 -32.95 38.58 8.97
N LEU A 1081 -33.15 39.34 7.90
CA LEU A 1081 -32.85 40.77 7.87
C LEU A 1081 -34.09 41.55 8.30
N GLN A 1082 -33.88 42.47 9.23
CA GLN A 1082 -34.92 43.39 9.69
C GLN A 1082 -35.29 44.42 8.60
N PRO A 1083 -36.43 45.13 8.72
CA PRO A 1083 -36.73 46.30 7.90
C PRO A 1083 -35.54 47.27 7.85
N GLN A 1084 -35.33 47.90 6.70
CA GLN A 1084 -34.17 48.76 6.41
C GLN A 1084 -32.80 48.05 6.50
N CYS A 1085 -32.77 46.74 6.28
CA CYS A 1085 -31.56 45.98 6.01
C CYS A 1085 -31.67 45.22 4.68
N VAL A 1086 -30.66 45.37 3.82
CA VAL A 1086 -30.51 44.75 2.49
C VAL A 1086 -29.22 43.93 2.40
N CYS A 1087 -29.02 43.15 1.34
CA CYS A 1087 -27.82 42.30 1.20
C CYS A 1087 -27.13 42.40 -0.17
N THR A 1088 -25.85 42.04 -0.19
CA THR A 1088 -25.08 41.84 -1.42
C THR A 1088 -25.35 40.47 -2.06
N GLN A 1089 -24.79 40.24 -3.26
CA GLN A 1089 -24.81 38.96 -3.98
C GLN A 1089 -24.25 37.76 -3.19
N SER A 1090 -23.60 37.99 -2.05
CA SER A 1090 -23.20 36.91 -1.12
C SER A 1090 -24.41 36.10 -0.59
N TYR A 1091 -25.60 36.69 -0.63
CA TYR A 1091 -26.84 36.09 -0.16
C TYR A 1091 -27.94 36.18 -1.23
N LEU A 1092 -28.90 35.26 -1.15
CA LEU A 1092 -30.17 35.34 -1.86
C LEU A 1092 -31.31 35.53 -0.85
N VAL A 1093 -32.35 36.25 -1.26
CA VAL A 1093 -33.57 36.42 -0.46
C VAL A 1093 -34.53 35.29 -0.80
N ALA A 1094 -34.86 34.46 0.20
CA ALA A 1094 -35.85 33.40 0.07
C ALA A 1094 -37.29 33.92 0.10
N GLY A 1095 -37.54 35.03 0.79
CA GLY A 1095 -38.84 35.68 0.91
C GLY A 1095 -38.74 37.00 1.67
N ALA A 1096 -39.71 37.89 1.44
CA ALA A 1096 -39.82 39.17 2.13
C ALA A 1096 -41.27 39.37 2.62
N TYR A 1097 -41.45 39.65 3.91
CA TYR A 1097 -42.75 39.64 4.59
C TYR A 1097 -42.96 40.89 5.46
N PRO A 1098 -44.21 41.35 5.59
CA PRO A 1098 -44.54 42.48 6.47
C PRO A 1098 -44.31 42.15 7.94
N THR A 1099 -44.57 40.91 8.38
CA THR A 1099 -44.42 40.52 9.78
C THR A 1099 -43.15 39.71 10.05
N ALA A 1100 -42.55 39.90 11.24
CA ALA A 1100 -41.42 39.10 11.69
C ALA A 1100 -41.79 37.61 11.80
N GLN A 1101 -43.01 37.31 12.25
CA GLN A 1101 -43.52 35.94 12.41
C GLN A 1101 -43.54 35.16 11.10
N GLU A 1102 -44.01 35.76 10.00
CA GLU A 1102 -43.99 35.09 8.68
C GLU A 1102 -42.57 34.79 8.20
N ALA A 1103 -41.62 35.71 8.46
CA ALA A 1103 -40.21 35.51 8.15
C ALA A 1103 -39.59 34.39 9.02
N GLU A 1104 -39.94 34.31 10.30
CA GLU A 1104 -39.55 33.22 11.19
C GLU A 1104 -40.11 31.87 10.73
N ASN A 1105 -41.37 31.83 10.31
CA ASN A 1105 -42.00 30.61 9.80
C ASN A 1105 -41.27 30.10 8.53
N LEU A 1106 -40.93 30.97 7.58
CA LEU A 1106 -40.13 30.57 6.41
C LEU A 1106 -38.69 30.14 6.80
N LEU A 1107 -38.07 30.83 7.76
CA LEU A 1107 -36.74 30.46 8.27
C LEU A 1107 -36.77 29.04 8.85
N THR A 1108 -37.78 28.71 9.67
CA THR A 1108 -37.97 27.39 10.26
C THR A 1108 -38.22 26.35 9.16
N TYR A 1109 -39.06 26.66 8.17
CA TYR A 1109 -39.29 25.78 7.02
C TYR A 1109 -38.00 25.44 6.26
N LEU A 1110 -37.09 26.39 6.04
CA LEU A 1110 -35.80 26.14 5.37
C LEU A 1110 -34.84 25.25 6.18
N LYS A 1111 -35.05 25.11 7.50
CA LYS A 1111 -34.24 24.25 8.38
C LYS A 1111 -34.70 22.79 8.41
N THR A 1112 -35.93 22.51 7.97
CA THR A 1112 -36.48 21.14 7.96
C THR A 1112 -35.64 20.20 7.10
N LYS A 1113 -35.62 18.91 7.45
CA LYS A 1113 -34.92 17.90 6.63
C LYS A 1113 -35.64 17.71 5.30
N PHE A 1114 -36.98 17.78 5.30
CA PHE A 1114 -37.82 17.72 4.10
C PHE A 1114 -37.36 18.71 3.01
N VAL A 1115 -37.24 20.00 3.35
CA VAL A 1115 -36.86 21.04 2.37
C VAL A 1115 -35.42 20.83 1.88
N ARG A 1116 -34.51 20.57 2.80
CA ARG A 1116 -33.08 20.40 2.46
C ARG A 1116 -32.85 19.16 1.60
N TYR A 1117 -33.61 18.08 1.80
CA TYR A 1117 -33.58 16.90 0.94
C TYR A 1117 -34.04 17.19 -0.49
N LEU A 1118 -35.11 17.98 -0.67
CA LEU A 1118 -35.59 18.37 -1.99
C LEU A 1118 -34.60 19.30 -2.73
N ILE A 1119 -33.95 20.21 -2.00
CA ILE A 1119 -32.89 21.06 -2.56
C ILE A 1119 -31.71 20.19 -3.01
N LEU A 1120 -31.28 19.22 -2.20
CA LEU A 1120 -30.16 18.32 -2.51
C LEU A 1120 -30.28 17.68 -3.90
N GLN A 1121 -31.49 17.31 -4.33
CA GLN A 1121 -31.73 16.68 -5.63
C GLN A 1121 -31.44 17.59 -6.84
N THR A 1122 -31.26 18.89 -6.60
CA THR A 1122 -30.98 19.88 -7.64
C THR A 1122 -29.52 20.36 -7.62
N ILE A 1123 -28.75 20.05 -6.57
CA ILE A 1123 -27.42 20.61 -6.36
C ILE A 1123 -26.44 19.97 -7.34
N THR A 1124 -25.95 20.81 -8.26
CA THR A 1124 -24.97 20.43 -9.28
C THR A 1124 -23.64 21.17 -9.11
N SER A 1125 -23.59 22.20 -8.27
CA SER A 1125 -22.42 23.05 -8.01
C SER A 1125 -22.53 23.68 -6.62
N GLN A 1126 -21.46 24.36 -6.17
CA GLN A 1126 -21.44 25.05 -4.87
C GLN A 1126 -22.35 26.30 -4.81
N ASP A 1127 -22.75 26.84 -5.97
CA ASP A 1127 -23.57 28.05 -6.06
C ASP A 1127 -25.06 27.68 -6.11
N LEU A 1128 -25.83 28.19 -5.15
CA LEU A 1128 -27.29 28.14 -5.16
C LEU A 1128 -27.86 29.24 -6.06
N SER A 1129 -28.96 28.90 -6.72
CA SER A 1129 -29.77 29.78 -7.57
C SER A 1129 -31.25 29.47 -7.33
N PRO A 1130 -32.20 30.34 -7.77
CA PRO A 1130 -33.62 30.07 -7.63
C PRO A 1130 -34.03 28.69 -8.16
N GLU A 1131 -33.46 28.27 -9.30
CA GLU A 1131 -33.71 26.96 -9.93
C GLU A 1131 -33.44 25.76 -9.00
N LYS A 1132 -32.57 25.92 -7.98
CA LYS A 1132 -32.27 24.87 -7.00
C LYS A 1132 -33.39 24.56 -6.01
N PHE A 1133 -34.46 25.34 -6.05
CA PHE A 1133 -35.62 25.19 -5.18
C PHE A 1133 -36.88 24.78 -5.97
N MET A 1134 -36.70 24.32 -7.22
CA MET A 1134 -37.81 23.96 -8.11
C MET A 1134 -38.63 22.74 -7.66
N PHE A 1135 -38.14 21.98 -6.67
CA PHE A 1135 -38.86 20.87 -6.05
C PHE A 1135 -39.38 21.20 -4.65
N VAL A 1136 -39.10 22.39 -4.12
CA VAL A 1136 -39.52 22.79 -2.77
C VAL A 1136 -40.90 23.47 -2.87
N PRO A 1137 -41.96 22.95 -2.22
CA PRO A 1137 -43.28 23.56 -2.32
C PRO A 1137 -43.34 24.87 -1.54
N LEU A 1138 -44.07 25.86 -2.07
CA LEU A 1138 -44.35 27.10 -1.34
C LEU A 1138 -45.48 26.87 -0.33
N GLN A 1139 -45.28 27.23 0.94
CA GLN A 1139 -46.27 27.09 2.01
C GLN A 1139 -46.97 28.40 2.35
N ASN A 1140 -48.07 28.31 3.08
CA ASN A 1140 -48.66 29.45 3.77
C ASN A 1140 -47.89 29.72 5.07
N PHE A 1141 -47.27 30.90 5.20
CA PHE A 1141 -46.52 31.27 6.41
C PHE A 1141 -47.30 32.21 7.34
N THR A 1142 -48.57 32.49 7.03
CA THR A 1142 -49.46 33.31 7.86
C THR A 1142 -50.07 32.51 9.02
N ALA A 1143 -50.81 33.18 9.91
CA ALA A 1143 -51.57 32.53 10.98
C ALA A 1143 -52.67 31.56 10.48
N ALA A 1144 -53.06 31.63 9.20
CA ALA A 1144 -54.02 30.71 8.57
C ALA A 1144 -53.34 29.48 7.93
N SER A 1145 -52.08 29.20 8.28
CA SER A 1145 -51.33 28.02 7.83
C SER A 1145 -51.98 26.73 8.33
N ASP A 1146 -51.95 25.69 7.50
CA ASP A 1146 -52.30 24.32 7.87
C ASP A 1146 -51.16 23.61 8.63
N ILE A 1147 -49.94 24.15 8.58
CA ILE A 1147 -48.78 23.72 9.36
C ILE A 1147 -48.63 24.61 10.60
N ASN A 1148 -48.47 23.99 11.77
CA ASN A 1148 -48.13 24.68 13.00
C ASN A 1148 -46.64 25.04 13.04
N TRP A 1149 -46.30 26.25 12.58
CA TRP A 1149 -44.92 26.76 12.55
C TRP A 1149 -44.31 27.06 13.92
N SER A 1150 -45.10 27.06 15.00
CA SER A 1150 -44.61 27.25 16.37
C SER A 1150 -44.07 25.98 17.03
N ALA A 1151 -44.27 24.82 16.39
CA ALA A 1151 -43.80 23.52 16.85
C ALA A 1151 -42.28 23.34 16.69
N ALA A 1152 -41.72 22.29 17.29
CA ALA A 1152 -40.32 21.91 17.07
C ALA A 1152 -40.09 21.47 15.60
N ILE A 1153 -38.85 21.62 15.09
CA ILE A 1153 -38.54 21.31 13.68
C ILE A 1153 -38.89 19.85 13.32
N GLU A 1154 -38.65 18.90 14.22
CA GLU A 1154 -38.98 17.47 14.02
C GLU A 1154 -40.49 17.21 13.89
N GLU A 1155 -41.30 17.97 14.64
CA GLU A 1155 -42.76 17.92 14.55
C GLU A 1155 -43.26 18.59 13.26
N ILE A 1156 -42.58 19.65 12.80
CA ILE A 1156 -42.87 20.30 11.53
C ILE A 1156 -42.50 19.37 10.36
N ASP A 1157 -41.35 18.70 10.41
CA ASP A 1157 -40.99 17.66 9.44
C ASP A 1157 -42.07 16.56 9.40
N SER A 1158 -42.56 16.12 10.56
CA SER A 1158 -43.65 15.13 10.63
C SER A 1158 -44.96 15.63 10.00
N GLN A 1159 -45.35 16.89 10.24
CA GLN A 1159 -46.51 17.50 9.60
C GLN A 1159 -46.33 17.63 8.08
N LEU A 1160 -45.12 17.95 7.60
CA LEU A 1160 -44.81 18.01 6.16
C LEU A 1160 -44.83 16.61 5.53
N TYR A 1161 -44.34 15.60 6.25
CA TYR A 1161 -44.39 14.20 5.81
C TYR A 1161 -45.84 13.73 5.63
N GLU A 1162 -46.71 14.01 6.60
CA GLU A 1162 -48.13 13.70 6.51
C GLU A 1162 -48.81 14.48 5.37
N LYS A 1163 -48.56 15.79 5.29
CA LYS A 1163 -49.14 16.67 4.26
C LYS A 1163 -48.81 16.22 2.83
N TYR A 1164 -47.59 15.74 2.59
CA TYR A 1164 -47.14 15.34 1.26
C TYR A 1164 -47.19 13.81 1.03
N GLY A 1165 -47.79 13.05 1.94
CA GLY A 1165 -47.95 11.61 1.82
C GLY A 1165 -46.61 10.85 1.74
N VAL A 1166 -45.62 11.31 2.52
CA VAL A 1166 -44.29 10.70 2.60
C VAL A 1166 -44.40 9.37 3.34
N ASP A 1167 -44.03 8.27 2.67
CA ASP A 1167 -44.07 6.95 3.28
C ASP A 1167 -42.84 6.68 4.16
N GLU A 1168 -42.86 5.57 4.91
CA GLU A 1168 -41.80 5.25 5.87
C GLU A 1168 -40.42 5.03 5.21
N ALA A 1169 -40.40 4.53 3.97
CA ALA A 1169 -39.16 4.31 3.23
C ALA A 1169 -38.57 5.65 2.75
N GLU A 1170 -39.41 6.55 2.24
CA GLU A 1170 -39.04 7.92 1.88
C GLU A 1170 -38.59 8.71 3.11
N ARG A 1171 -39.30 8.60 4.23
CA ARG A 1171 -38.94 9.23 5.50
C ARG A 1171 -37.57 8.76 5.97
N SER A 1172 -37.36 7.44 6.05
CA SER A 1172 -36.07 6.85 6.41
C SER A 1172 -34.94 7.33 5.49
N LEU A 1173 -35.20 7.48 4.19
CA LEU A 1173 -34.23 7.99 3.24
C LEU A 1173 -33.87 9.46 3.52
N ILE A 1174 -34.86 10.32 3.80
CA ILE A 1174 -34.63 11.74 4.13
C ILE A 1174 -33.81 11.85 5.42
N GLU A 1175 -34.22 11.16 6.48
CA GLU A 1175 -33.60 11.21 7.81
C GLU A 1175 -32.15 10.74 7.80
N ASN A 1176 -31.84 9.68 7.03
CA ASN A 1176 -30.49 9.16 6.91
C ASN A 1176 -29.59 10.00 5.98
N THR A 1177 -30.17 10.85 5.13
CA THR A 1177 -29.42 11.65 4.14
C THR A 1177 -29.10 13.05 4.65
N ILE A 1178 -29.99 13.68 5.43
CA ILE A 1178 -29.85 15.09 5.83
C ILE A 1178 -29.49 15.23 7.30
N LYS A 1179 -28.44 16.02 7.57
CA LYS A 1179 -28.01 16.31 8.94
C LYS A 1179 -28.99 17.21 9.68
N GLU A 1180 -29.11 17.06 10.99
CA GLU A 1180 -29.86 18.00 11.84
C GLU A 1180 -29.22 19.40 11.88
N MET A 1181 -30.05 20.42 12.13
CA MET A 1181 -29.67 21.83 12.07
C MET A 1181 -29.98 22.57 13.35
#